data_AF-A0A8K0JA73-F1
#
_entry.id   AF-A0A8K0JA73-F1
#
_cell.length_a   1.000
_cell.length_b   1.000
_cell.length_c   1.000
_cell.angle_alpha   90.00
_cell.angle_beta   90.00
_cell.angle_gamma   90.00
#
_symmetry.space_group_name_H-M   'P 1'
#
loop_
_entity.id
_entity.type
_entity.pdbx_description
1 polymer ?
#
loop_
_entity_poly.entity_id
_entity_poly.type
_entity_poly.pdbx_seq_one_letter_code
_entity_poly.pdbx_strand_id
1 'polypeptide(L)'
;MAQNASEGFRAMPVALGGALVAQEPVRDVSGLCGYDTVGSGQFRTTYDPQATVERMRTESVLSISAKPRVPVAGVQEFPRRATNAPQVIAREFLDTMNSFHSSPSVNTMKPLWRFMAAATTLLAVPTVVAFPSSTDGILSLANRLLPGAGHAFQFKLTATSHENWSRWNPPVNDNYTVRAGKQGKIEIEGTSLNALARGLRHYANDVLQVDHFFYVNAQDRKPTKLPVPVGELKGASVVPWRYNLNTVTFSYTFAWWQWADWEKFLDWAALRGVNLQLAWVGYEKIFLDCFRELGLRDADILPFFSGPAFQAWNRFGNIQGSWGGKGDLPLAFINQQFDLQRKIVARMVELGITPVLPAFPGFVPASIRKVRPDVEVTASPNWFPGAPDKYTRDLFLSPLDDTYAELQKLFVGKQMAAFGNVTNMYTIDQFNELNPASGDAKYLANVSRSTYDGLAAANAAAVWLLQGWLFYSSRGFWTQRRIDAYLGGVADDQAMLILDLWSESNPQWRRTKSYAGKRWIWCQLHDFGGHMSLEGRVQTVTRAPLDALAASKSLVGFGLTPEGFEGNEVVYDVFLDQAWASAPLNTSHYFHDWTTRRYHTLPLSGESSPPPPPELYEAWQVLRRHVYSNSRADIPQVPVATYQLRPALAGIANRTGHFPHPTAPHYPPVELQKAWKLMFRSAVGQTRLWSSPTFQLDFVDVSRQVLSNAFDLRYGDLVRAYHCSVSSPSGPSSASSTASSHELRAASSPGDAKPKCDVAAAGGRLLALLSTLDHVLSANSHFTLGKWTAAARAWGRRCGGKEALFAFNARSQVTVWQVDAGNLNDYAAKAWSGLVGSYYAGRWSLFVKELATASLRRRKADEKALAKALRMFEAHWQGGSTGEEGASKIDLRSLGDELMTRWPDVFPADP
;
A
#
# COMPACT_ATOMS: atom_id res chain seq x y z
N MET A 1 -4.21 -31.55 -52.87
CA MET A 1 -5.28 -31.17 -53.82
C MET A 1 -5.89 -29.88 -53.26
N ALA A 2 -5.47 -28.68 -53.68
CA ALA A 2 -5.65 -28.04 -55.00
C ALA A 2 -7.14 -27.71 -55.25
N GLN A 3 -7.58 -26.50 -55.65
CA GLN A 3 -6.92 -25.31 -56.24
C GLN A 3 -7.42 -24.01 -55.54
N ASN A 4 -6.66 -22.93 -55.34
CA ASN A 4 -5.92 -22.01 -56.23
C ASN A 4 -6.78 -20.91 -56.90
N ALA A 5 -6.54 -19.65 -56.52
CA ALA A 5 -6.67 -18.46 -57.37
C ALA A 5 -5.71 -17.37 -56.84
N SER A 6 -4.99 -16.70 -57.73
CA SER A 6 -3.86 -15.81 -57.42
C SER A 6 -3.72 -14.72 -58.48
N GLU A 7 -3.31 -13.50 -58.09
CA GLU A 7 -2.58 -12.46 -58.86
C GLU A 7 -2.72 -11.11 -58.11
N GLY A 8 -1.81 -10.13 -58.19
CA GLY A 8 -0.52 -10.07 -58.87
C GLY A 8 0.11 -8.66 -58.77
N PHE A 9 1.30 -8.57 -58.15
CA PHE A 9 2.33 -7.50 -58.19
C PHE A 9 2.05 -6.13 -58.83
N ARG A 10 2.51 -5.07 -58.12
CA ARG A 10 3.54 -4.15 -58.65
C ARG A 10 4.28 -3.39 -57.55
N ALA A 11 5.58 -3.17 -57.75
CA ALA A 11 6.44 -2.32 -56.93
C ALA A 11 7.38 -1.53 -57.86
N MET A 12 7.72 -0.28 -57.49
CA MET A 12 9.01 0.42 -57.72
C MET A 12 8.91 1.89 -57.22
N PRO A 13 10.05 2.57 -56.93
CA PRO A 13 10.09 3.67 -55.96
C PRO A 13 10.40 5.06 -56.54
N VAL A 14 10.20 6.12 -55.72
CA VAL A 14 10.94 7.39 -55.82
C VAL A 14 11.19 7.92 -54.40
N ALA A 15 12.38 8.47 -54.15
CA ALA A 15 12.71 9.24 -52.96
C ALA A 15 13.09 10.67 -53.36
N LEU A 16 12.68 11.69 -52.59
CA LEU A 16 13.46 12.88 -52.21
C LEU A 16 12.61 13.98 -51.54
N GLY A 17 13.16 14.56 -50.46
CA GLY A 17 13.02 15.99 -50.12
C GLY A 17 11.69 16.50 -49.54
N GLY A 18 11.73 17.01 -48.30
CA GLY A 18 10.61 17.77 -47.74
C GLY A 18 10.65 17.90 -46.22
N ALA A 19 11.59 18.69 -45.69
CA ALA A 19 11.55 19.06 -44.27
C ALA A 19 10.40 20.02 -43.99
N LEU A 20 9.57 19.73 -42.97
CA LEU A 20 8.64 20.72 -42.41
C LEU A 20 8.51 20.51 -40.90
N VAL A 21 8.80 21.59 -40.17
CA VAL A 21 8.79 21.67 -38.71
C VAL A 21 7.35 21.67 -38.22
N ALA A 22 6.99 20.73 -37.35
CA ALA A 22 5.75 20.80 -36.56
C ALA A 22 6.10 21.29 -35.15
N GLN A 23 5.63 22.49 -34.80
CA GLN A 23 5.81 23.08 -33.48
C GLN A 23 4.91 22.39 -32.45
N GLU A 24 5.49 21.87 -31.36
CA GLU A 24 4.71 21.51 -30.18
C GLU A 24 4.30 22.77 -29.40
N PRO A 25 3.03 22.94 -29.01
CA PRO A 25 2.65 23.98 -28.08
C PRO A 25 3.00 23.55 -26.65
N VAL A 26 4.20 23.92 -26.20
CA VAL A 26 4.57 23.86 -24.78
C VAL A 26 3.61 24.78 -24.00
N ARG A 27 2.66 24.18 -23.28
CA ARG A 27 1.94 24.87 -22.21
C ARG A 27 2.64 24.62 -20.89
N ASP A 28 3.46 25.59 -20.53
CA ASP A 28 3.99 25.77 -19.20
C ASP A 28 2.83 25.90 -18.19
N VAL A 29 2.86 25.10 -17.12
CA VAL A 29 1.89 25.19 -16.02
C VAL A 29 2.67 25.29 -14.71
N SER A 30 3.49 26.33 -14.61
CA SER A 30 3.99 26.86 -13.34
C SER A 30 3.02 27.91 -12.81
N GLY A 31 2.16 27.53 -11.86
CA GLY A 31 1.06 28.35 -11.37
C GLY A 31 0.65 28.09 -9.93
N LEU A 32 1.52 28.49 -9.01
CA LEU A 32 1.19 29.25 -7.79
C LEU A 32 -0.06 28.86 -6.97
N CYS A 33 0.15 28.14 -5.87
CA CYS A 33 -0.71 28.25 -4.69
C CYS A 33 -0.41 29.56 -3.95
N GLY A 34 -1.21 30.60 -4.17
CA GLY A 34 -1.22 31.82 -3.37
C GLY A 34 -2.50 31.91 -2.55
N TYR A 35 -2.37 31.97 -1.22
CA TYR A 35 -3.45 32.43 -0.33
C TYR A 35 -3.02 33.76 0.31
N ASP A 36 -3.82 34.79 0.12
CA ASP A 36 -3.54 36.13 0.61
C ASP A 36 -3.43 36.21 2.13
N THR A 37 -2.37 36.84 2.60
CA THR A 37 -2.31 37.44 3.95
C THR A 37 -1.93 38.90 3.83
N VAL A 38 -2.93 39.78 4.03
CA VAL A 38 -2.74 41.23 4.05
C VAL A 38 -2.10 41.63 5.39
N GLY A 39 -0.90 42.24 5.35
CA GLY A 39 -0.16 42.57 6.59
C GLY A 39 1.16 43.32 6.43
N SER A 40 1.26 44.25 5.47
CA SER A 40 2.23 45.36 5.37
C SER A 40 3.58 45.30 6.14
N GLY A 41 4.69 45.24 5.40
CA GLY A 41 6.03 45.58 5.88
C GLY A 41 7.00 45.79 4.71
N GLN A 42 7.21 47.04 4.28
CA GLN A 42 8.07 47.36 3.13
C GLN A 42 9.56 47.18 3.46
N PHE A 43 10.30 46.53 2.57
CA PHE A 43 11.63 47.00 2.14
C PHE A 43 11.87 46.60 0.68
N ARG A 44 12.23 47.58 -0.17
CA ARG A 44 12.56 47.38 -1.59
C ARG A 44 14.06 47.13 -1.76
N THR A 45 14.43 46.10 -2.51
CA THR A 45 15.57 46.16 -3.45
C THR A 45 15.23 45.31 -4.68
N THR A 46 15.33 45.91 -5.86
CA THR A 46 15.10 45.26 -7.16
C THR A 46 16.43 44.82 -7.77
N TYR A 47 16.48 43.64 -8.37
CA TYR A 47 17.60 43.19 -9.19
C TYR A 47 17.07 42.67 -10.54
N ASP A 48 17.62 43.20 -11.63
CA ASP A 48 17.18 42.96 -13.01
C ASP A 48 18.33 42.27 -13.79
N PRO A 49 18.16 41.05 -14.33
CA PRO A 49 19.28 40.25 -14.83
C PRO A 49 19.34 40.13 -16.37
N GLN A 50 19.57 41.23 -17.11
CA GLN A 50 20.09 41.14 -18.49
C GLN A 50 21.05 42.30 -18.85
N ALA A 51 22.37 42.06 -18.80
CA ALA A 51 23.36 42.88 -19.51
C ALA A 51 24.66 42.12 -19.84
N THR A 52 24.90 41.97 -21.14
CA THR A 52 26.24 41.95 -21.78
C THR A 52 27.16 40.74 -21.55
N VAL A 53 27.07 39.78 -22.46
CA VAL A 53 28.28 39.14 -23.04
C VAL A 53 28.88 40.09 -24.09
N GLU A 54 30.20 40.01 -24.30
CA GLU A 54 30.95 40.55 -25.45
C GLU A 54 31.44 42.03 -25.37
N ARG A 55 32.72 42.21 -24.98
CA ARG A 55 33.81 42.63 -25.92
C ARG A 55 35.21 42.69 -25.29
N MET A 56 36.14 42.03 -25.98
CA MET A 56 37.57 42.35 -26.28
C MET A 56 38.47 43.02 -25.20
N ARG A 57 39.60 42.44 -24.77
CA ARG A 57 40.90 42.10 -25.42
C ARG A 57 41.93 43.27 -25.44
N THR A 58 43.22 42.91 -25.28
CA THR A 58 44.47 43.70 -25.46
C THR A 58 44.73 44.85 -24.46
N GLU A 59 45.95 45.19 -24.02
CA GLU A 59 47.32 44.60 -23.97
C GLU A 59 48.21 45.50 -23.04
N SER A 60 49.44 45.20 -22.57
CA SER A 60 50.22 43.96 -22.31
C SER A 60 51.47 44.30 -21.44
N VAL A 61 52.66 43.73 -21.72
CA VAL A 61 54.00 44.00 -21.13
C VAL A 61 54.18 43.78 -19.60
N LEU A 62 55.35 43.59 -18.98
CA LEU A 62 56.76 43.43 -19.44
C LEU A 62 57.58 42.54 -18.45
N SER A 63 58.40 41.59 -18.95
CA SER A 63 59.51 40.88 -18.24
C SER A 63 59.10 39.96 -17.04
N ILE A 64 59.93 39.18 -16.32
CA ILE A 64 61.31 38.58 -16.39
C ILE A 64 61.28 37.38 -15.37
N SER A 65 61.99 36.24 -15.42
CA SER A 65 62.69 35.47 -16.47
C SER A 65 63.09 34.05 -15.97
N ALA A 66 63.70 33.24 -16.85
CA ALA A 66 64.56 32.05 -16.64
C ALA A 66 64.05 30.74 -15.95
N LYS A 67 64.29 29.61 -16.66
CA LYS A 67 64.41 28.20 -16.16
C LYS A 67 65.86 27.72 -16.37
N PRO A 68 66.30 26.57 -15.78
CA PRO A 68 66.42 25.31 -16.56
C PRO A 68 66.19 24.04 -15.68
N ARG A 69 66.16 22.75 -16.07
CA ARG A 69 66.05 21.91 -17.29
C ARG A 69 65.83 20.44 -16.81
N VAL A 70 65.34 19.57 -17.71
CA VAL A 70 65.02 18.12 -17.56
C VAL A 70 66.29 17.22 -17.56
N PRO A 71 66.19 15.88 -17.30
CA PRO A 71 66.09 14.92 -18.42
C PRO A 71 65.15 13.70 -18.21
N VAL A 72 65.07 12.83 -19.23
CA VAL A 72 63.95 11.92 -19.58
C VAL A 72 64.37 10.43 -19.60
N ALA A 73 63.48 9.51 -19.21
CA ALA A 73 63.27 8.13 -19.75
C ALA A 73 62.12 7.44 -18.98
N GLY A 74 61.32 6.50 -19.50
CA GLY A 74 61.24 5.87 -20.82
C GLY A 74 59.92 5.07 -20.97
N VAL A 75 59.64 4.53 -22.16
CA VAL A 75 58.37 3.87 -22.55
C VAL A 75 58.55 2.34 -22.63
N GLN A 76 57.58 1.52 -22.17
CA GLN A 76 56.93 0.43 -22.98
C GLN A 76 55.92 -0.48 -22.24
N GLU A 77 54.73 -0.59 -22.87
CA GLU A 77 53.88 -1.76 -23.17
C GLU A 77 53.76 -3.02 -22.28
N PHE A 78 52.51 -3.29 -21.87
CA PHE A 78 51.71 -4.54 -21.93
C PHE A 78 52.36 -5.86 -22.45
N PRO A 79 52.00 -7.05 -21.91
CA PRO A 79 50.76 -7.71 -22.38
C PRO A 79 49.94 -8.58 -21.39
N ARG A 80 48.79 -9.04 -21.88
CA ARG A 80 47.77 -9.91 -21.24
C ARG A 80 48.21 -11.39 -21.19
N ARG A 81 47.81 -12.15 -20.15
CA ARG A 81 46.79 -13.24 -20.24
C ARG A 81 46.62 -14.06 -18.94
N ALA A 82 45.43 -14.65 -18.85
CA ALA A 82 44.88 -15.52 -17.80
C ALA A 82 45.69 -16.79 -17.47
N THR A 83 45.47 -17.37 -16.28
CA THR A 83 44.71 -18.64 -16.09
C THR A 83 44.65 -19.09 -14.60
N ASN A 84 43.58 -19.81 -14.26
CA ASN A 84 43.43 -20.89 -13.27
C ASN A 84 43.90 -20.77 -11.79
N ALA A 85 43.00 -21.18 -10.89
CA ALA A 85 43.26 -21.64 -9.52
C ALA A 85 43.51 -23.19 -9.53
N PRO A 86 43.69 -23.92 -8.39
CA PRO A 86 43.65 -23.49 -6.98
C PRO A 86 44.70 -24.14 -6.03
N GLN A 87 44.61 -23.79 -4.74
CA GLN A 87 45.15 -24.46 -3.54
C GLN A 87 46.67 -24.65 -3.38
N VAL A 88 47.23 -24.23 -2.23
CA VAL A 88 48.05 -25.08 -1.35
C VAL A 88 48.33 -24.42 0.02
N ILE A 89 47.98 -25.18 1.08
CA ILE A 89 48.55 -25.24 2.44
C ILE A 89 48.55 -23.99 3.34
N ALA A 90 47.74 -24.09 4.40
CA ALA A 90 48.09 -23.59 5.73
C ALA A 90 48.92 -24.64 6.50
N ARG A 91 50.04 -24.22 7.07
CA ARG A 91 50.85 -24.92 8.10
C ARG A 91 51.47 -23.86 9.00
N GLU A 92 52.04 -24.27 10.13
CA GLU A 92 52.71 -23.42 11.15
C GLU A 92 51.79 -22.61 12.08
N PHE A 93 50.96 -23.28 12.90
CA PHE A 93 50.57 -22.72 14.22
C PHE A 93 50.21 -23.77 15.29
N LEU A 94 50.84 -24.94 15.29
CA LEU A 94 50.53 -26.04 16.23
C LEU A 94 51.77 -26.82 16.71
N ASP A 95 52.86 -26.11 17.07
CA ASP A 95 54.10 -26.72 17.57
C ASP A 95 54.60 -26.11 18.91
N THR A 96 53.71 -25.52 19.73
CA THR A 96 54.12 -24.88 21.00
C THR A 96 53.18 -25.11 22.19
N MET A 97 52.73 -26.35 22.42
CA MET A 97 52.24 -26.77 23.76
C MET A 97 52.45 -28.27 24.04
N ASN A 98 53.60 -28.63 24.65
CA ASN A 98 53.68 -29.67 25.68
C ASN A 98 55.08 -29.80 26.32
N SER A 99 55.22 -29.36 27.58
CA SER A 99 56.20 -29.79 28.60
C SER A 99 55.79 -29.12 29.94
N PHE A 100 55.87 -29.65 31.17
CA PHE A 100 56.58 -30.78 31.79
C PHE A 100 55.75 -31.41 32.96
N HIS A 101 55.92 -32.73 33.24
CA HIS A 101 56.15 -33.45 34.54
C HIS A 101 55.58 -32.90 35.90
N SER A 102 55.21 -33.69 36.95
CA SER A 102 55.20 -35.16 37.21
C SER A 102 54.62 -35.57 38.62
N SER A 103 53.82 -36.66 38.71
CA SER A 103 53.73 -37.74 39.76
C SER A 103 53.65 -37.48 41.30
N PRO A 104 53.25 -38.47 42.17
CA PRO A 104 52.07 -39.38 42.13
C PRO A 104 51.44 -39.73 43.54
N SER A 105 50.53 -40.75 43.57
CA SER A 105 50.09 -41.61 44.72
C SER A 105 48.76 -41.27 45.45
N VAL A 106 47.92 -42.20 45.98
CA VAL A 106 47.76 -43.68 45.86
C VAL A 106 46.35 -44.09 46.40
N ASN A 107 45.68 -45.10 45.79
CA ASN A 107 44.52 -45.92 46.29
C ASN A 107 43.26 -45.20 46.89
N THR A 108 42.00 -45.60 46.69
CA THR A 108 41.33 -46.80 46.10
C THR A 108 39.88 -46.35 45.72
N MET A 109 38.93 -47.10 45.15
CA MET A 109 38.80 -48.55 44.92
C MET A 109 38.18 -48.88 43.53
N LYS A 110 37.06 -49.63 43.47
CA LYS A 110 36.41 -50.23 42.28
C LYS A 110 34.93 -50.56 42.60
N PRO A 111 34.09 -51.04 41.65
CA PRO A 111 33.99 -50.74 40.21
C PRO A 111 32.51 -50.44 39.79
N LEU A 112 32.23 -50.21 38.49
CA LEU A 112 31.30 -51.03 37.69
C LEU A 112 31.19 -50.54 36.22
N TRP A 113 31.35 -51.50 35.29
CA TRP A 113 31.09 -51.50 33.84
C TRP A 113 31.83 -50.56 32.88
N ARG A 114 32.31 -51.20 31.80
CA ARG A 114 32.98 -50.64 30.62
C ARG A 114 31.93 -50.52 29.51
N PHE A 115 32.03 -49.51 28.64
CA PHE A 115 32.36 -49.72 27.22
C PHE A 115 32.85 -48.40 26.58
N MET A 116 33.51 -48.52 25.43
CA MET A 116 34.43 -47.51 24.89
C MET A 116 33.74 -46.32 24.22
N ALA A 117 34.27 -45.12 24.44
CA ALA A 117 34.14 -43.99 23.53
C ALA A 117 35.49 -43.77 22.81
N ALA A 118 35.67 -44.40 21.65
CA ALA A 118 36.74 -44.04 20.73
C ALA A 118 36.19 -42.95 19.79
N ALA A 119 36.88 -41.82 19.69
CA ALA A 119 36.42 -40.68 18.92
C ALA A 119 36.61 -40.90 17.41
N THR A 120 35.51 -40.95 16.66
CA THR A 120 35.49 -40.64 15.24
C THR A 120 35.29 -39.13 15.08
N THR A 121 36.38 -38.38 14.93
CA THR A 121 36.33 -37.01 14.40
C THR A 121 35.98 -37.06 12.92
N LEU A 122 34.69 -37.22 12.61
CA LEU A 122 34.19 -36.83 11.30
C LEU A 122 34.43 -35.32 11.14
N LEU A 123 35.01 -34.96 9.99
CA LEU A 123 34.87 -33.63 9.44
C LEU A 123 33.38 -33.37 9.22
N ALA A 124 32.75 -32.70 10.17
CA ALA A 124 31.44 -32.10 10.00
C ALA A 124 31.58 -30.92 9.04
N VAL A 125 31.71 -31.22 7.74
CA VAL A 125 30.96 -30.46 6.75
C VAL A 125 29.54 -30.45 7.30
N PRO A 126 28.91 -29.28 7.51
CA PRO A 126 27.47 -29.25 7.71
C PRO A 126 26.88 -29.66 6.36
N THR A 127 26.74 -30.97 6.15
CA THR A 127 25.67 -31.50 5.32
C THR A 127 24.42 -30.97 5.99
N VAL A 128 23.97 -29.81 5.52
CA VAL A 128 22.64 -29.29 5.79
C VAL A 128 21.74 -30.39 5.25
N VAL A 129 21.29 -31.27 6.16
CA VAL A 129 20.27 -32.25 5.85
C VAL A 129 19.04 -31.42 5.58
N ALA A 130 18.85 -31.08 4.31
CA ALA A 130 17.74 -30.28 3.85
C ALA A 130 16.49 -31.12 4.10
N PHE A 131 15.84 -30.86 5.24
CA PHE A 131 14.58 -31.50 5.56
C PHE A 131 13.60 -31.16 4.44
N PRO A 132 12.90 -32.17 3.86
CA PRO A 132 11.95 -31.90 2.80
C PRO A 132 10.88 -30.93 3.33
N SER A 133 10.61 -29.89 2.54
CA SER A 133 9.66 -28.84 2.94
C SER A 133 8.29 -29.45 3.23
N SER A 134 7.83 -29.34 4.48
CA SER A 134 6.56 -29.94 4.88
C SER A 134 5.38 -29.25 4.18
N THR A 135 4.45 -30.05 3.69
CA THR A 135 3.17 -29.59 3.13
C THR A 135 2.09 -29.35 4.20
N ASP A 136 2.38 -29.54 5.49
CA ASP A 136 1.40 -29.44 6.58
C ASP A 136 0.75 -28.05 6.66
N GLY A 137 1.50 -26.98 6.38
CA GLY A 137 0.98 -25.61 6.30
C GLY A 137 -0.08 -25.40 5.22
N ILE A 138 0.00 -26.18 4.12
CA ILE A 138 -0.96 -26.20 3.02
C ILE A 138 -2.12 -27.17 3.31
N LEU A 139 -1.88 -28.28 4.00
CA LEU A 139 -2.94 -29.15 4.53
C LEU A 139 -3.81 -28.41 5.57
N SER A 140 -3.20 -27.56 6.39
CA SER A 140 -3.87 -26.64 7.32
C SER A 140 -4.71 -25.60 6.57
N LEU A 141 -4.16 -24.99 5.52
CA LEU A 141 -4.89 -24.09 4.60
C LEU A 141 -6.10 -24.78 3.97
N ALA A 142 -5.95 -26.01 3.45
CA ALA A 142 -7.06 -26.79 2.89
C ALA A 142 -8.16 -27.08 3.93
N ASN A 143 -7.79 -27.32 5.19
CA ASN A 143 -8.74 -27.51 6.28
C ASN A 143 -9.44 -26.21 6.71
N ARG A 144 -8.83 -25.03 6.60
CA ARG A 144 -9.53 -23.75 6.87
C ARG A 144 -10.39 -23.28 5.70
N LEU A 145 -9.93 -23.47 4.46
CA LEU A 145 -10.72 -23.18 3.24
C LEU A 145 -11.96 -24.09 3.14
N LEU A 146 -11.81 -25.37 3.49
CA LEU A 146 -12.89 -26.37 3.48
C LEU A 146 -12.92 -27.10 4.84
N PRO A 147 -13.60 -26.54 5.87
CA PRO A 147 -13.63 -27.04 7.25
C PRO A 147 -13.66 -28.56 7.41
N GLY A 148 -12.52 -29.15 7.79
CA GLY A 148 -12.37 -30.59 8.02
C GLY A 148 -12.42 -31.46 6.75
N ALA A 149 -12.06 -30.93 5.57
CA ALA A 149 -11.97 -31.68 4.31
C ALA A 149 -10.52 -31.90 3.84
N GLY A 150 -9.51 -31.42 4.57
CA GLY A 150 -8.10 -31.53 4.18
C GLY A 150 -7.61 -32.96 3.91
N HIS A 151 -8.20 -33.95 4.58
CA HIS A 151 -7.90 -35.39 4.38
C HIS A 151 -8.20 -35.90 2.96
N ALA A 152 -9.06 -35.21 2.20
CA ALA A 152 -9.37 -35.50 0.80
C ALA A 152 -8.25 -35.08 -0.15
N PHE A 153 -7.34 -34.21 0.27
CA PHE A 153 -6.23 -33.71 -0.54
C PHE A 153 -4.94 -34.53 -0.30
N GLN A 154 -4.10 -34.58 -1.32
CA GLN A 154 -2.73 -35.06 -1.25
C GLN A 154 -1.83 -34.04 -1.94
N PHE A 155 -0.88 -33.48 -1.19
CA PHE A 155 0.04 -32.46 -1.66
C PHE A 155 1.41 -33.08 -1.97
N LYS A 156 2.05 -32.63 -3.07
CA LYS A 156 3.35 -33.13 -3.50
C LYS A 156 4.20 -31.99 -4.08
N LEU A 157 5.37 -31.75 -3.50
CA LEU A 157 6.37 -30.87 -4.11
C LEU A 157 7.16 -31.64 -5.18
N THR A 158 7.47 -30.96 -6.28
CA THR A 158 8.30 -31.47 -7.38
C THR A 158 9.80 -31.35 -7.08
N ALA A 159 10.19 -30.37 -6.26
CA ALA A 159 11.53 -30.22 -5.70
C ALA A 159 11.54 -30.66 -4.23
N THR A 160 12.61 -31.33 -3.81
CA THR A 160 12.73 -31.91 -2.46
C THR A 160 13.35 -30.96 -1.43
N SER A 161 13.92 -29.83 -1.85
CA SER A 161 14.51 -28.81 -0.97
C SER A 161 14.55 -27.45 -1.65
N HIS A 162 14.22 -26.38 -0.91
CA HIS A 162 14.44 -25.00 -1.34
C HIS A 162 15.32 -24.26 -0.34
N GLU A 163 16.42 -23.68 -0.83
CA GLU A 163 17.14 -22.64 -0.11
C GLU A 163 16.35 -21.32 -0.15
N ASN A 164 16.58 -20.43 0.82
CA ASN A 164 15.99 -19.09 0.77
C ASN A 164 16.49 -18.34 -0.48
N TRP A 165 15.56 -17.80 -1.27
CA TRP A 165 15.88 -16.96 -2.43
C TRP A 165 16.85 -15.83 -2.05
N SER A 166 17.79 -15.51 -2.93
CA SER A 166 18.90 -14.61 -2.65
C SER A 166 19.35 -13.86 -3.91
N ARG A 167 20.41 -13.06 -3.78
CA ARG A 167 21.09 -12.46 -4.95
C ARG A 167 21.85 -13.48 -5.83
N TRP A 168 22.13 -14.68 -5.33
CA TRP A 168 22.82 -15.74 -6.10
C TRP A 168 21.88 -16.83 -6.62
N ASN A 169 20.77 -17.05 -5.92
CA ASN A 169 19.71 -17.98 -6.31
C ASN A 169 18.39 -17.19 -6.42
N PRO A 170 18.10 -16.58 -7.59
CA PRO A 170 16.85 -15.89 -7.84
C PRO A 170 15.68 -16.89 -8.03
N PRO A 171 14.44 -16.52 -7.69
CA PRO A 171 13.28 -17.38 -7.90
C PRO A 171 12.97 -17.61 -9.38
N VAL A 172 12.29 -18.72 -9.64
CA VAL A 172 11.72 -19.10 -10.94
C VAL A 172 10.20 -19.08 -10.89
N ASN A 173 9.56 -19.14 -12.06
CA ASN A 173 8.09 -19.17 -12.13
C ASN A 173 7.53 -20.44 -11.49
N ASP A 174 6.41 -20.28 -10.78
CA ASP A 174 5.73 -21.39 -10.14
C ASP A 174 4.84 -22.14 -11.12
N ASN A 175 4.69 -23.45 -10.95
CA ASN A 175 3.68 -24.24 -11.67
C ASN A 175 3.04 -25.31 -10.77
N TYR A 176 1.83 -25.71 -11.15
CA TYR A 176 1.08 -26.75 -10.46
C TYR A 176 0.18 -27.56 -11.40
N THR A 177 -0.20 -28.76 -10.96
CA THR A 177 -1.20 -29.62 -11.56
C THR A 177 -2.12 -30.19 -10.48
N VAL A 178 -3.43 -30.09 -10.67
CA VAL A 178 -4.46 -30.74 -9.86
C VAL A 178 -5.12 -31.85 -10.66
N ARG A 179 -5.28 -33.03 -10.07
CA ARG A 179 -5.87 -34.21 -10.74
C ARG A 179 -6.61 -35.12 -9.77
N ALA A 180 -7.38 -36.05 -10.31
CA ALA A 180 -7.93 -37.16 -9.55
C ALA A 180 -6.79 -38.09 -9.08
N GLY A 181 -6.62 -38.19 -7.76
CA GLY A 181 -5.67 -39.08 -7.11
C GLY A 181 -6.24 -40.48 -6.85
N LYS A 182 -5.40 -41.37 -6.31
CA LYS A 182 -5.81 -42.72 -5.91
C LYS A 182 -6.90 -42.65 -4.81
N GLN A 183 -7.77 -43.66 -4.79
CA GLN A 183 -8.86 -43.81 -3.79
C GLN A 183 -9.84 -42.61 -3.73
N GLY A 184 -9.94 -41.82 -4.81
CA GLY A 184 -10.85 -40.67 -4.87
C GLY A 184 -10.37 -39.43 -4.12
N LYS A 185 -9.07 -39.34 -3.82
CA LYS A 185 -8.43 -38.11 -3.34
C LYS A 185 -8.23 -37.09 -4.47
N ILE A 186 -7.98 -35.84 -4.10
CA ILE A 186 -7.54 -34.77 -5.01
C ILE A 186 -6.04 -34.62 -4.84
N GLU A 187 -5.26 -34.92 -5.88
CA GLU A 187 -3.81 -34.76 -5.86
C GLU A 187 -3.43 -33.40 -6.42
N ILE A 188 -2.59 -32.66 -5.68
CA ILE A 188 -2.06 -31.34 -6.06
C ILE A 188 -0.54 -31.43 -6.03
N GLU A 189 0.08 -31.33 -7.20
CA GLU A 189 1.52 -31.33 -7.39
C GLU A 189 1.99 -29.93 -7.81
N GLY A 190 3.14 -29.45 -7.33
CA GLY A 190 3.64 -28.12 -7.69
C GLY A 190 5.12 -27.86 -7.36
N THR A 191 5.63 -26.72 -7.83
CA THR A 191 7.03 -26.27 -7.64
C THR A 191 7.36 -25.75 -6.26
N SER A 192 6.37 -25.22 -5.54
CA SER A 192 6.54 -24.62 -4.22
C SER A 192 5.27 -24.78 -3.40
N LEU A 193 5.35 -24.54 -2.08
CA LEU A 193 4.17 -24.52 -1.21
C LEU A 193 3.12 -23.49 -1.69
N ASN A 194 3.57 -22.38 -2.29
CA ASN A 194 2.69 -21.37 -2.86
C ASN A 194 1.99 -21.85 -4.14
N ALA A 195 2.68 -22.60 -5.00
CA ALA A 195 2.07 -23.25 -6.16
C ALA A 195 1.00 -24.27 -5.74
N LEU A 196 1.21 -24.98 -4.62
CA LEU A 196 0.21 -25.89 -4.04
C LEU A 196 -1.01 -25.13 -3.50
N ALA A 197 -0.82 -24.01 -2.82
CA ALA A 197 -1.92 -23.12 -2.40
C ALA A 197 -2.72 -22.58 -3.59
N ARG A 198 -2.04 -22.20 -4.68
CA ARG A 198 -2.69 -21.78 -5.93
C ARG A 198 -3.48 -22.91 -6.58
N GLY A 199 -2.94 -24.13 -6.61
CA GLY A 199 -3.65 -25.32 -7.08
C GLY A 199 -4.91 -25.63 -6.27
N LEU A 200 -4.83 -25.48 -4.94
CA LEU A 200 -5.97 -25.62 -4.04
C LEU A 200 -7.07 -24.60 -4.36
N ARG A 201 -6.73 -23.32 -4.64
CA ARG A 201 -7.70 -22.32 -5.10
C ARG A 201 -8.27 -22.64 -6.48
N HIS A 202 -7.45 -23.11 -7.44
CA HIS A 202 -7.93 -23.48 -8.78
C HIS A 202 -9.00 -24.59 -8.69
N TYR A 203 -8.78 -25.60 -7.83
CA TYR A 203 -9.78 -26.62 -7.53
C TYR A 203 -11.05 -26.03 -6.89
N ALA A 204 -10.92 -25.16 -5.88
CA ALA A 204 -12.07 -24.55 -5.21
C ALA A 204 -12.91 -23.66 -6.14
N ASN A 205 -12.26 -22.88 -7.00
CA ASN A 205 -12.92 -21.99 -7.94
C ASN A 205 -13.66 -22.76 -9.05
N ASP A 206 -13.00 -23.73 -9.68
CA ASP A 206 -13.49 -24.33 -10.93
C ASP A 206 -14.34 -25.59 -10.69
N VAL A 207 -14.08 -26.34 -9.61
CA VAL A 207 -14.82 -27.57 -9.29
C VAL A 207 -15.92 -27.33 -8.25
N LEU A 208 -15.69 -26.43 -7.28
CA LEU A 208 -16.65 -26.15 -6.20
C LEU A 208 -17.38 -24.80 -6.34
N GLN A 209 -16.94 -23.90 -7.23
CA GLN A 209 -17.47 -22.53 -7.34
C GLN A 209 -17.47 -21.78 -5.99
N VAL A 210 -16.43 -21.95 -5.17
CA VAL A 210 -16.23 -21.20 -3.92
C VAL A 210 -14.86 -20.57 -3.86
N ASP A 211 -14.75 -19.46 -3.12
CA ASP A 211 -13.49 -18.77 -2.87
C ASP A 211 -13.48 -18.17 -1.45
N HIS A 212 -12.29 -17.81 -0.98
CA HIS A 212 -12.07 -17.15 0.30
C HIS A 212 -11.89 -15.65 0.09
N PHE A 213 -12.76 -14.83 0.68
CA PHE A 213 -12.76 -13.38 0.55
C PHE A 213 -12.16 -12.69 1.78
N PHE A 214 -11.75 -11.44 1.63
CA PHE A 214 -10.97 -10.71 2.63
C PHE A 214 -11.87 -10.20 3.77
N TYR A 215 -12.90 -9.39 3.46
CA TYR A 215 -13.78 -8.80 4.49
C TYR A 215 -14.80 -9.76 5.10
N VAL A 216 -15.15 -10.81 4.37
CA VAL A 216 -16.33 -11.63 4.64
C VAL A 216 -16.04 -13.11 4.46
N ASN A 217 -16.73 -13.97 5.22
CA ASN A 217 -16.72 -15.40 5.02
C ASN A 217 -17.97 -15.75 4.22
N ALA A 218 -17.81 -16.23 2.98
CA ALA A 218 -18.94 -16.49 2.09
C ALA A 218 -19.61 -17.85 2.36
N GLN A 219 -18.90 -18.79 2.96
CA GLN A 219 -19.32 -20.19 3.01
C GLN A 219 -18.77 -20.92 4.25
N ASP A 220 -19.69 -21.49 5.03
CA ASP A 220 -19.38 -22.43 6.11
C ASP A 220 -19.74 -23.89 5.76
N ARG A 221 -20.42 -24.12 4.62
CA ARG A 221 -20.85 -25.44 4.14
C ARG A 221 -19.82 -26.08 3.21
N LYS A 222 -19.79 -27.42 3.21
CA LYS A 222 -19.05 -28.24 2.24
C LYS A 222 -19.92 -29.41 1.76
N PRO A 223 -19.67 -29.99 0.58
CA PRO A 223 -20.30 -31.24 0.18
C PRO A 223 -19.85 -32.39 1.10
N THR A 224 -20.72 -33.37 1.34
CA THR A 224 -20.40 -34.57 2.15
C THR A 224 -19.20 -35.34 1.61
N LYS A 225 -19.01 -35.34 0.29
CA LYS A 225 -17.82 -35.86 -0.39
C LYS A 225 -17.39 -34.84 -1.44
N LEU A 226 -16.11 -34.49 -1.46
CA LEU A 226 -15.57 -33.60 -2.48
C LEU A 226 -15.53 -34.33 -3.85
N PRO A 227 -16.03 -33.71 -4.94
CA PRO A 227 -15.84 -34.21 -6.29
C PRO A 227 -14.37 -34.17 -6.68
N VAL A 228 -13.88 -35.20 -7.38
CA VAL A 228 -12.57 -35.12 -8.06
C VAL A 228 -12.72 -34.29 -9.35
N PRO A 229 -11.68 -33.57 -9.81
CA PRO A 229 -11.75 -32.83 -11.06
C PRO A 229 -11.92 -33.79 -12.25
N VAL A 230 -12.73 -33.40 -13.24
CA VAL A 230 -13.05 -34.23 -14.42
C VAL A 230 -11.85 -34.40 -15.37
N GLY A 231 -10.91 -33.46 -15.35
CA GLY A 231 -9.63 -33.50 -16.05
C GLY A 231 -8.53 -32.83 -15.23
N GLU A 232 -7.30 -32.80 -15.74
CA GLU A 232 -6.20 -32.11 -15.05
C GLU A 232 -6.36 -30.58 -15.12
N LEU A 233 -6.37 -29.91 -13.98
CA LEU A 233 -6.29 -28.44 -13.90
C LEU A 233 -4.82 -28.04 -13.77
N LYS A 234 -4.32 -27.21 -14.69
CA LYS A 234 -2.90 -26.80 -14.73
C LYS A 234 -2.80 -25.28 -14.66
N GLY A 235 -1.72 -24.78 -14.08
CA GLY A 235 -1.41 -23.35 -14.05
C GLY A 235 0.07 -23.11 -13.85
N ALA A 236 0.56 -22.00 -14.37
CA ALA A 236 1.92 -21.52 -14.19
C ALA A 236 1.93 -19.99 -14.07
N SER A 237 2.79 -19.44 -13.22
CA SER A 237 2.94 -17.99 -13.13
C SER A 237 3.70 -17.45 -14.33
N VAL A 238 3.41 -16.21 -14.74
CA VAL A 238 4.17 -15.52 -15.80
C VAL A 238 5.38 -14.78 -15.26
N VAL A 239 5.40 -14.53 -13.95
CA VAL A 239 6.49 -13.88 -13.20
C VAL A 239 6.88 -14.70 -11.96
N PRO A 240 8.14 -14.67 -11.51
CA PRO A 240 8.57 -15.43 -10.35
C PRO A 240 8.09 -14.82 -9.04
N TRP A 241 8.05 -13.48 -8.90
CA TRP A 241 7.50 -12.82 -7.72
C TRP A 241 6.04 -12.36 -7.89
N ARG A 242 5.22 -12.64 -6.87
CA ARG A 242 3.94 -11.98 -6.65
C ARG A 242 3.99 -11.32 -5.27
N TYR A 243 4.12 -10.00 -5.26
CA TYR A 243 4.37 -9.19 -4.08
C TYR A 243 3.08 -8.66 -3.44
N ASN A 244 3.10 -8.38 -2.13
CA ASN A 244 1.97 -7.78 -1.43
C ASN A 244 2.40 -6.82 -0.31
N LEU A 245 1.53 -5.84 -0.06
CA LEU A 245 1.53 -4.78 0.97
C LEU A 245 2.29 -3.50 0.64
N ASN A 246 1.73 -2.38 1.09
CA ASN A 246 2.49 -1.16 1.34
C ASN A 246 3.00 -1.18 2.80
N THR A 247 4.03 -0.39 3.09
CA THR A 247 4.52 -0.15 4.45
C THR A 247 3.48 0.60 5.29
N VAL A 248 2.70 1.50 4.68
CA VAL A 248 1.64 2.26 5.37
C VAL A 248 0.34 1.47 5.60
N THR A 249 0.15 0.32 4.95
CA THR A 249 -0.98 -0.60 5.23
C THR A 249 -0.96 -1.11 6.67
N PHE A 250 0.23 -1.22 7.26
CA PHE A 250 0.44 -1.55 8.67
C PHE A 250 -0.15 -0.52 9.64
N SER A 251 -0.34 0.72 9.16
CA SER A 251 -1.03 1.77 9.89
C SER A 251 -2.51 1.83 9.53
N TYR A 252 -2.87 2.04 8.26
CA TYR A 252 -4.26 2.35 7.89
C TYR A 252 -5.24 1.17 8.01
N THR A 253 -4.76 -0.07 7.88
CA THR A 253 -5.62 -1.26 8.02
C THR A 253 -5.20 -2.14 9.20
N PHE A 254 -3.90 -2.41 9.38
CA PHE A 254 -3.47 -3.47 10.31
C PHE A 254 -3.15 -3.02 11.75
N ALA A 255 -3.18 -1.71 12.05
CA ALA A 255 -2.74 -1.17 13.35
C ALA A 255 -3.38 -1.84 14.58
N TRP A 256 -4.63 -2.30 14.44
CA TRP A 256 -5.39 -2.94 15.54
C TRP A 256 -5.69 -4.42 15.34
N TRP A 257 -5.22 -5.03 14.25
CA TRP A 257 -5.48 -6.43 13.94
C TRP A 257 -4.98 -7.37 15.03
N GLN A 258 -5.68 -8.49 15.19
CA GLN A 258 -5.29 -9.62 16.03
C GLN A 258 -4.75 -10.75 15.15
N TRP A 259 -4.34 -11.85 15.78
CA TRP A 259 -3.88 -13.05 15.07
C TRP A 259 -4.91 -13.58 14.05
N ALA A 260 -6.20 -13.60 14.40
CA ALA A 260 -7.24 -14.14 13.53
C ALA A 260 -7.40 -13.35 12.21
N ASP A 261 -7.24 -12.02 12.25
CA ASP A 261 -7.28 -11.18 11.05
C ASP A 261 -6.07 -11.48 10.14
N TRP A 262 -4.88 -11.62 10.75
CA TRP A 262 -3.64 -11.97 10.04
C TRP A 262 -3.65 -13.39 9.45
N GLU A 263 -4.14 -14.39 10.19
CA GLU A 263 -4.26 -15.77 9.69
C GLU A 263 -5.19 -15.82 8.47
N LYS A 264 -6.33 -15.13 8.53
CA LYS A 264 -7.25 -14.98 7.41
C LYS A 264 -6.59 -14.31 6.20
N PHE A 265 -5.88 -13.20 6.41
CA PHE A 265 -5.23 -12.47 5.33
C PHE A 265 -4.10 -13.27 4.65
N LEU A 266 -3.28 -13.98 5.44
CA LEU A 266 -2.20 -14.83 4.92
C LEU A 266 -2.75 -16.00 4.09
N ASP A 267 -3.84 -16.61 4.53
CA ASP A 267 -4.53 -17.65 3.76
C ASP A 267 -5.12 -17.09 2.45
N TRP A 268 -5.74 -15.91 2.46
CA TRP A 268 -6.18 -15.21 1.23
C TRP A 268 -4.98 -14.98 0.28
N ALA A 269 -3.89 -14.40 0.77
CA ALA A 269 -2.70 -14.08 -0.02
C ALA A 269 -2.08 -15.33 -0.67
N ALA A 270 -1.92 -16.42 0.10
CA ALA A 270 -1.39 -17.68 -0.41
C ALA A 270 -2.29 -18.30 -1.49
N LEU A 271 -3.62 -18.29 -1.31
CA LEU A 271 -4.56 -18.81 -2.31
C LEU A 271 -4.51 -18.01 -3.63
N ARG A 272 -4.22 -16.70 -3.59
CA ARG A 272 -3.98 -15.89 -4.80
C ARG A 272 -2.59 -16.13 -5.40
N GLY A 273 -1.68 -16.72 -4.65
CA GLY A 273 -0.32 -17.03 -5.08
C GLY A 273 0.68 -15.91 -4.80
N VAL A 274 0.43 -15.05 -3.80
CA VAL A 274 1.42 -14.12 -3.25
C VAL A 274 2.55 -14.94 -2.62
N ASN A 275 3.79 -14.76 -3.05
CA ASN A 275 4.96 -15.49 -2.54
C ASN A 275 6.07 -14.58 -2.00
N LEU A 276 5.87 -13.26 -2.00
CA LEU A 276 6.72 -12.25 -1.37
C LEU A 276 5.83 -11.22 -0.67
N GLN A 277 6.04 -10.93 0.61
CA GLN A 277 5.18 -9.99 1.33
C GLN A 277 5.91 -9.33 2.50
N LEU A 278 5.59 -8.07 2.79
CA LEU A 278 6.11 -7.39 3.99
C LEU A 278 5.70 -8.09 5.28
N ALA A 279 6.68 -8.29 6.16
CA ALA A 279 6.50 -8.76 7.52
C ALA A 279 6.95 -7.64 8.46
N TRP A 280 6.07 -6.66 8.68
CA TRP A 280 6.40 -5.34 9.24
C TRP A 280 5.73 -5.03 10.59
N VAL A 281 5.15 -6.03 11.28
CA VAL A 281 4.49 -5.81 12.57
C VAL A 281 5.52 -5.68 13.71
N GLY A 282 5.32 -4.71 14.60
CA GLY A 282 6.02 -4.63 15.91
C GLY A 282 7.53 -4.45 15.91
N TYR A 283 8.17 -4.05 14.81
CA TYR A 283 9.64 -3.98 14.77
C TYR A 283 10.25 -2.79 15.54
N GLU A 284 9.42 -1.95 16.16
CA GLU A 284 9.81 -1.07 17.28
C GLU A 284 10.60 -1.84 18.33
N LYS A 285 10.29 -3.13 18.53
CA LYS A 285 11.02 -4.03 19.41
C LYS A 285 12.49 -4.21 18.99
N ILE A 286 12.76 -4.31 17.69
CA ILE A 286 14.12 -4.43 17.17
C ILE A 286 14.88 -3.11 17.35
N PHE A 287 14.27 -1.96 17.04
CA PHE A 287 14.85 -0.64 17.33
C PHE A 287 15.21 -0.51 18.82
N LEU A 288 14.23 -0.75 19.70
CA LEU A 288 14.38 -0.64 21.16
C LEU A 288 15.53 -1.52 21.66
N ASP A 289 15.60 -2.78 21.22
CA ASP A 289 16.64 -3.70 21.67
C ASP A 289 18.01 -3.44 21.02
N CYS A 290 18.09 -2.78 19.85
CA CYS A 290 19.35 -2.28 19.30
C CYS A 290 19.87 -1.07 20.09
N PHE A 291 19.02 -0.08 20.35
CA PHE A 291 19.41 1.12 21.10
C PHE A 291 19.78 0.81 22.55
N ARG A 292 19.13 -0.17 23.19
CA ARG A 292 19.54 -0.72 24.50
C ARG A 292 20.94 -1.34 24.45
N GLU A 293 21.28 -2.07 23.39
CA GLU A 293 22.60 -2.69 23.24
C GLU A 293 23.71 -1.65 23.00
N LEU A 294 23.39 -0.52 22.37
CA LEU A 294 24.28 0.66 22.34
C LEU A 294 24.39 1.39 23.69
N GLY A 295 23.61 1.03 24.70
CA GLY A 295 23.64 1.61 26.05
C GLY A 295 22.57 2.67 26.35
N LEU A 296 21.60 2.91 25.46
CA LEU A 296 20.48 3.83 25.76
C LEU A 296 19.45 3.19 26.69
N ARG A 297 18.88 3.99 27.60
CA ARG A 297 17.81 3.55 28.52
C ARG A 297 16.45 3.73 27.87
N ASP A 298 15.44 3.02 28.34
CA ASP A 298 14.05 3.15 27.84
C ASP A 298 13.55 4.60 27.82
N ALA A 299 13.83 5.39 28.86
CA ALA A 299 13.46 6.81 28.94
C ALA A 299 14.18 7.71 27.90
N ASP A 300 15.28 7.23 27.31
CA ASP A 300 16.00 7.89 26.23
C ASP A 300 15.53 7.41 24.83
N ILE A 301 14.74 6.33 24.75
CA ILE A 301 14.30 5.69 23.51
C ILE A 301 12.80 5.87 23.27
N LEU A 302 11.95 5.58 24.26
CA LEU A 302 10.49 5.59 24.08
C LEU A 302 9.91 6.92 23.56
N PRO A 303 10.45 8.11 23.89
CA PRO A 303 9.99 9.38 23.32
C PRO A 303 10.29 9.59 21.82
N PHE A 304 11.02 8.68 21.17
CA PHE A 304 11.23 8.70 19.71
C PHE A 304 10.03 8.10 18.96
N PHE A 305 9.43 7.04 19.52
CA PHE A 305 8.34 6.33 18.86
C PHE A 305 7.05 7.16 18.82
N SER A 306 6.37 7.11 17.67
CA SER A 306 5.07 7.77 17.51
C SER A 306 3.92 7.08 18.27
N GLY A 307 2.71 7.63 18.19
CA GLY A 307 1.51 6.92 18.63
C GLY A 307 1.28 5.61 17.85
N PRO A 308 0.64 4.58 18.44
CA PRO A 308 0.56 3.24 17.86
C PRO A 308 -0.08 3.16 16.47
N ALA A 309 -0.96 4.09 16.10
CA ALA A 309 -1.56 4.13 14.76
C ALA A 309 -0.63 4.68 13.67
N PHE A 310 0.49 5.30 14.03
CA PHE A 310 1.30 6.13 13.12
C PHE A 310 2.72 5.58 12.88
N GLN A 311 3.01 4.37 13.37
CA GLN A 311 4.36 3.79 13.29
C GLN A 311 4.93 3.73 11.86
N ALA A 312 4.10 3.52 10.83
CA ALA A 312 4.57 3.47 9.44
C ALA A 312 5.41 4.70 9.03
N TRP A 313 4.98 5.91 9.43
CA TRP A 313 5.69 7.16 9.10
C TRP A 313 6.84 7.48 10.04
N ASN A 314 6.80 6.97 11.28
CA ASN A 314 7.92 7.10 12.20
C ASN A 314 9.10 6.20 11.80
N ARG A 315 8.80 5.02 11.27
CA ARG A 315 9.79 4.11 10.66
C ARG A 315 10.51 4.71 9.45
N PHE A 316 9.83 5.57 8.70
CA PHE A 316 10.37 6.37 7.60
C PHE A 316 11.04 7.68 8.04
N GLY A 317 11.08 8.01 9.33
CA GLY A 317 11.61 9.29 9.83
C GLY A 317 10.79 10.53 9.41
N ASN A 318 9.59 10.34 8.87
CA ASN A 318 8.70 11.44 8.51
C ASN A 318 8.16 12.14 9.77
N ILE A 319 7.91 11.38 10.84
CA ILE A 319 7.35 11.85 12.12
C ILE A 319 8.03 11.22 13.33
N GLN A 320 7.97 11.90 14.49
CA GLN A 320 8.45 11.36 15.77
C GLN A 320 7.64 11.84 16.97
N GLY A 321 7.90 11.24 18.13
CA GLY A 321 7.40 11.69 19.43
C GLY A 321 5.90 11.56 19.59
N SER A 322 5.27 12.45 20.36
CA SER A 322 3.83 12.37 20.72
C SER A 322 2.84 12.67 19.56
N TRP A 323 3.17 12.27 18.34
CA TRP A 323 2.22 12.24 17.22
C TRP A 323 1.07 11.30 17.55
N GLY A 324 -0.16 11.77 17.37
CA GLY A 324 -1.34 10.94 17.61
C GLY A 324 -1.75 10.76 19.07
N GLY A 325 -1.18 11.50 20.04
CA GLY A 325 -1.70 11.55 21.41
C GLY A 325 -0.66 11.87 22.48
N LYS A 326 -1.10 12.18 23.71
CA LYS A 326 -0.19 12.41 24.84
C LYS A 326 0.28 11.09 25.47
N GLY A 327 1.59 10.89 25.53
CA GLY A 327 2.26 9.76 26.19
C GLY A 327 2.94 8.80 25.23
N ASP A 328 4.01 8.15 25.72
CA ASP A 328 4.89 7.32 24.90
C ASP A 328 4.24 5.98 24.50
N LEU A 329 4.76 5.39 23.41
CA LEU A 329 4.38 4.06 22.94
C LEU A 329 4.62 3.02 24.07
N PRO A 330 3.60 2.27 24.53
CA PRO A 330 3.77 1.39 25.68
C PRO A 330 4.70 0.21 25.37
N LEU A 331 5.67 -0.06 26.24
CA LEU A 331 6.54 -1.24 26.13
C LEU A 331 5.74 -2.55 26.02
N ALA A 332 4.60 -2.65 26.70
CA ALA A 332 3.68 -3.78 26.59
C ALA A 332 3.11 -3.95 25.18
N PHE A 333 2.84 -2.87 24.45
CA PHE A 333 2.38 -2.92 23.05
C PHE A 333 3.51 -3.36 22.13
N ILE A 334 4.70 -2.77 22.28
CA ILE A 334 5.91 -3.13 21.53
C ILE A 334 6.18 -4.64 21.61
N ASN A 335 6.17 -5.21 22.82
CA ASN A 335 6.39 -6.64 23.03
C ASN A 335 5.27 -7.50 22.40
N GLN A 336 3.99 -7.16 22.59
CA GLN A 336 2.89 -7.99 22.06
C GLN A 336 2.77 -7.91 20.52
N GLN A 337 3.10 -6.78 19.91
CA GLN A 337 3.17 -6.66 18.45
C GLN A 337 4.30 -7.53 17.89
N PHE A 338 5.43 -7.63 18.60
CA PHE A 338 6.51 -8.54 18.25
C PHE A 338 6.14 -10.02 18.41
N ASP A 339 5.38 -10.38 19.46
CA ASP A 339 4.83 -11.74 19.62
C ASP A 339 3.82 -12.09 18.51
N LEU A 340 3.03 -11.12 18.04
CA LEU A 340 2.15 -11.27 16.87
C LEU A 340 2.98 -11.48 15.59
N GLN A 341 4.03 -10.68 15.37
CA GLN A 341 4.94 -10.82 14.24
C GLN A 341 5.61 -12.21 14.17
N ARG A 342 5.98 -12.81 15.32
CA ARG A 342 6.50 -14.19 15.36
C ARG A 342 5.53 -15.20 14.74
N LYS A 343 4.23 -15.08 15.04
CA LYS A 343 3.18 -15.94 14.45
C LYS A 343 2.99 -15.67 12.96
N ILE A 344 3.00 -14.40 12.56
CA ILE A 344 2.89 -13.98 11.15
C ILE A 344 4.02 -14.60 10.33
N VAL A 345 5.27 -14.42 10.75
CA VAL A 345 6.44 -14.93 10.02
C VAL A 345 6.44 -16.46 9.95
N ALA A 346 6.12 -17.17 11.04
CA ALA A 346 5.98 -18.63 11.01
C ALA A 346 4.94 -19.09 9.98
N ARG A 347 3.75 -18.46 9.96
CA ARG A 347 2.66 -18.79 9.04
C ARG A 347 2.98 -18.43 7.58
N MET A 348 3.76 -17.37 7.34
CA MET A 348 4.27 -17.04 6.01
C MET A 348 5.17 -18.17 5.47
N VAL A 349 6.10 -18.67 6.28
CA VAL A 349 6.97 -19.80 5.91
C VAL A 349 6.16 -21.07 5.66
N GLU A 350 5.19 -21.40 6.52
CA GLU A 350 4.26 -22.54 6.32
C GLU A 350 3.47 -22.48 4.99
N LEU A 351 3.27 -21.28 4.44
CA LEU A 351 2.53 -21.02 3.20
C LEU A 351 3.45 -20.85 1.97
N GLY A 352 4.78 -20.92 2.15
CA GLY A 352 5.76 -20.61 1.10
C GLY A 352 5.80 -19.13 0.70
N ILE A 353 5.37 -18.22 1.58
CA ILE A 353 5.49 -16.78 1.40
C ILE A 353 6.83 -16.34 1.98
N THR A 354 7.70 -15.78 1.14
CA THR A 354 8.98 -15.20 1.58
C THR A 354 8.68 -13.91 2.38
N PRO A 355 9.00 -13.85 3.68
CA PRO A 355 8.82 -12.63 4.45
C PRO A 355 9.88 -11.61 4.05
N VAL A 356 9.46 -10.38 3.75
CA VAL A 356 10.37 -9.24 3.62
C VAL A 356 10.45 -8.59 5.00
N LEU A 357 11.62 -8.71 5.63
CA LEU A 357 11.86 -8.12 6.95
C LEU A 357 12.38 -6.69 6.81
N PRO A 358 12.11 -5.79 7.78
CA PRO A 358 12.79 -4.50 7.85
C PRO A 358 14.31 -4.68 8.06
N ALA A 359 15.09 -3.74 7.56
CA ALA A 359 16.47 -3.50 7.99
C ALA A 359 16.59 -2.07 8.56
N PHE A 360 17.77 -1.66 9.04
CA PHE A 360 17.89 -0.40 9.77
C PHE A 360 17.81 0.82 8.82
N PRO A 361 16.77 1.68 8.92
CA PRO A 361 16.52 2.74 7.95
C PRO A 361 17.37 4.00 8.15
N GLY A 362 18.23 4.05 9.18
CA GLY A 362 19.06 5.21 9.49
C GLY A 362 18.48 6.18 10.52
N PHE A 363 17.20 6.09 10.87
CA PHE A 363 16.59 7.01 11.84
C PHE A 363 16.92 6.64 13.29
N VAL A 364 17.33 7.64 14.08
CA VAL A 364 17.80 7.47 15.46
C VAL A 364 17.22 8.53 16.41
N PRO A 365 17.02 8.20 17.70
CA PRO A 365 16.61 9.18 18.70
C PRO A 365 17.71 10.23 18.92
N ALA A 366 17.32 11.47 19.25
CA ALA A 366 18.27 12.54 19.59
C ALA A 366 19.22 12.19 20.77
N SER A 367 18.82 11.24 21.60
CA SER A 367 19.62 10.70 22.70
C SER A 367 20.84 9.87 22.26
N ILE A 368 20.96 9.47 20.99
CA ILE A 368 22.09 8.69 20.46
C ILE A 368 23.46 9.30 20.81
N ARG A 369 23.55 10.64 20.85
CA ARG A 369 24.77 11.37 21.22
C ARG A 369 25.24 11.13 22.66
N LYS A 370 24.42 10.52 23.53
CA LYS A 370 24.82 10.10 24.88
C LYS A 370 25.73 8.88 24.87
N VAL A 371 25.68 8.06 23.83
CA VAL A 371 26.45 6.80 23.69
C VAL A 371 27.37 6.77 22.46
N ARG A 372 27.16 7.69 21.52
CA ARG A 372 28.05 7.97 20.37
C ARG A 372 28.15 9.49 20.18
N PRO A 373 29.01 10.21 20.93
CA PRO A 373 29.03 11.68 20.92
C PRO A 373 29.28 12.28 19.53
N ASP A 374 30.27 11.75 18.83
CA ASP A 374 30.79 12.24 17.54
C ASP A 374 29.99 11.75 16.32
N VAL A 375 28.86 11.07 16.53
CA VAL A 375 28.08 10.42 15.47
C VAL A 375 27.61 11.41 14.38
N GLU A 376 27.80 11.02 13.12
CA GLU A 376 27.38 11.78 11.94
C GLU A 376 25.88 11.62 11.71
N VAL A 377 25.08 12.52 12.30
CA VAL A 377 23.62 12.60 12.10
C VAL A 377 23.22 13.95 11.51
N THR A 378 22.30 13.92 10.55
CA THR A 378 21.67 15.11 9.96
C THR A 378 20.19 15.13 10.34
N ALA A 379 19.65 16.30 10.70
CA ALA A 379 18.21 16.44 10.90
C ALA A 379 17.47 16.39 9.55
N SER A 380 16.53 15.46 9.41
CA SER A 380 15.75 15.30 8.18
C SER A 380 14.99 16.59 7.80
N PRO A 381 14.62 16.77 6.51
CA PRO A 381 13.69 17.83 6.12
C PRO A 381 12.41 17.79 6.97
N ASN A 382 11.78 18.96 7.14
CA ASN A 382 10.42 18.98 7.70
C ASN A 382 9.48 18.37 6.64
N TRP A 383 8.77 17.29 6.98
CA TRP A 383 8.09 16.43 5.99
C TRP A 383 7.06 17.17 5.13
N PHE A 384 6.32 18.13 5.70
CA PHE A 384 5.44 19.01 4.93
C PHE A 384 5.34 20.42 5.54
N PRO A 385 5.22 21.48 4.71
CA PRO A 385 5.16 22.86 5.20
C PRO A 385 4.11 23.07 6.28
N GLY A 386 4.54 23.53 7.45
CA GLY A 386 3.67 23.81 8.61
C GLY A 386 3.56 22.69 9.65
N ALA A 387 4.16 21.51 9.44
CA ALA A 387 4.30 20.54 10.53
C ALA A 387 5.21 21.10 11.64
N PRO A 388 4.84 21.05 12.94
CA PRO A 388 5.73 21.49 14.00
C PRO A 388 6.96 20.60 14.13
N ASP A 389 8.16 21.19 14.21
CA ASP A 389 9.44 20.45 14.27
C ASP A 389 9.51 19.39 15.39
N LYS A 390 8.81 19.59 16.51
CA LYS A 390 8.65 18.59 17.61
C LYS A 390 8.02 17.25 17.18
N TYR A 391 7.51 17.16 15.96
CA TYR A 391 6.73 16.05 15.42
C TYR A 391 7.30 15.47 14.11
N THR A 392 8.43 15.98 13.61
CA THR A 392 9.10 15.57 12.36
C THR A 392 10.60 15.88 12.48
N ARG A 393 11.37 15.96 11.38
CA ARG A 393 12.82 16.24 11.39
C ARG A 393 13.66 15.23 12.18
N ASP A 394 13.31 13.95 12.10
CA ASP A 394 14.05 12.85 12.73
C ASP A 394 15.53 12.90 12.36
N LEU A 395 16.41 12.49 13.29
CA LEU A 395 17.84 12.44 13.02
C LEU A 395 18.14 11.23 12.14
N PHE A 396 18.68 11.50 10.95
CA PHE A 396 19.17 10.50 10.02
C PHE A 396 20.67 10.29 10.24
N LEU A 397 21.03 9.08 10.67
CA LEU A 397 22.39 8.58 10.80
C LEU A 397 22.98 8.32 9.41
N SER A 398 24.10 8.97 9.13
CA SER A 398 24.86 8.80 7.90
C SER A 398 25.25 7.33 7.70
N PRO A 399 24.94 6.72 6.54
CA PRO A 399 25.43 5.39 6.22
C PRO A 399 26.95 5.29 6.04
N LEU A 400 27.68 6.41 6.15
CA LEU A 400 29.14 6.48 6.14
C LEU A 400 29.75 6.40 7.55
N ASP A 401 28.93 6.45 8.61
CA ASP A 401 29.33 6.30 10.00
C ASP A 401 29.35 4.82 10.40
N ASP A 402 30.40 4.36 11.08
CA ASP A 402 30.53 2.95 11.51
C ASP A 402 29.36 2.51 12.42
N THR A 403 28.73 3.44 13.15
CA THR A 403 27.52 3.19 13.96
C THR A 403 26.35 2.71 13.09
N TYR A 404 26.26 3.13 11.82
CA TYR A 404 25.23 2.65 10.90
C TYR A 404 25.43 1.16 10.61
N ALA A 405 26.67 0.74 10.31
CA ALA A 405 27.01 -0.66 10.06
C ALA A 405 26.83 -1.53 11.31
N GLU A 406 27.19 -1.02 12.49
CA GLU A 406 26.92 -1.66 13.80
C GLU A 406 25.41 -1.90 13.99
N LEU A 407 24.59 -0.86 13.85
CA LEU A 407 23.14 -0.95 13.98
C LEU A 407 22.52 -1.88 12.92
N GLN A 408 22.97 -1.81 11.68
CA GLN A 408 22.49 -2.66 10.59
C GLN A 408 22.76 -4.15 10.88
N LYS A 409 23.93 -4.48 11.46
CA LYS A 409 24.26 -5.84 11.92
C LYS A 409 23.40 -6.28 13.11
N LEU A 410 23.21 -5.42 14.10
CA LEU A 410 22.33 -5.70 15.25
C LEU A 410 20.88 -5.94 14.82
N PHE A 411 20.36 -5.14 13.88
CA PHE A 411 18.98 -5.17 13.44
C PHE A 411 18.63 -6.45 12.66
N VAL A 412 19.52 -6.89 11.77
CA VAL A 412 19.38 -8.18 11.07
C VAL A 412 19.61 -9.35 12.03
N GLY A 413 20.66 -9.29 12.86
CA GLY A 413 21.01 -10.35 13.81
C GLY A 413 19.90 -10.64 14.82
N LYS A 414 19.27 -9.61 15.40
CA LYS A 414 18.14 -9.77 16.33
C LYS A 414 16.92 -10.39 15.67
N GLN A 415 16.66 -10.08 14.40
CA GLN A 415 15.55 -10.71 13.66
C GLN A 415 15.85 -12.17 13.31
N MET A 416 17.07 -12.49 12.90
CA MET A 416 17.48 -13.89 12.69
C MET A 416 17.41 -14.70 14.01
N ALA A 417 17.77 -14.10 15.15
CA ALA A 417 17.61 -14.72 16.46
C ALA A 417 16.14 -14.88 16.89
N ALA A 418 15.24 -14.00 16.43
CA ALA A 418 13.83 -14.01 16.80
C ALA A 418 12.93 -14.87 15.92
N PHE A 419 13.28 -15.02 14.64
CA PHE A 419 12.45 -15.66 13.61
C PHE A 419 13.15 -16.84 12.90
N GLY A 420 14.48 -16.99 13.07
CA GLY A 420 15.30 -17.91 12.29
C GLY A 420 15.78 -17.34 10.96
N ASN A 421 16.58 -18.12 10.22
CA ASN A 421 16.99 -17.76 8.86
C ASN A 421 15.86 -18.08 7.86
N VAL A 422 14.84 -17.22 7.82
CA VAL A 422 13.60 -17.42 7.04
C VAL A 422 13.55 -16.63 5.72
N THR A 423 14.55 -15.77 5.46
CA THR A 423 14.57 -14.89 4.29
C THR A 423 15.95 -14.28 4.07
N ASN A 424 16.21 -13.84 2.84
CA ASN A 424 17.29 -12.89 2.53
C ASN A 424 16.73 -11.56 1.97
N MET A 425 15.43 -11.33 2.05
CA MET A 425 14.76 -10.15 1.51
C MET A 425 14.58 -9.11 2.64
N TYR A 426 15.22 -7.95 2.50
CA TYR A 426 15.16 -6.88 3.51
C TYR A 426 14.76 -5.55 2.88
N THR A 427 13.84 -4.80 3.50
CA THR A 427 13.44 -3.46 3.04
C THR A 427 14.14 -2.36 3.83
N ILE A 428 14.67 -1.35 3.13
CA ILE A 428 15.31 -0.16 3.70
C ILE A 428 14.86 1.05 2.88
N ASP A 429 14.16 1.98 3.52
CA ASP A 429 13.51 3.10 2.84
C ASP A 429 13.84 4.41 3.58
N GLN A 430 14.97 5.01 3.17
CA GLN A 430 15.60 6.16 3.86
C GLN A 430 15.06 7.53 3.42
N PHE A 431 14.50 7.60 2.21
CA PHE A 431 14.16 8.84 1.52
C PHE A 431 12.70 8.86 1.05
N ASN A 432 11.82 8.17 1.78
CA ASN A 432 10.39 8.19 1.52
C ASN A 432 9.82 9.57 1.85
N GLU A 433 9.58 10.39 0.82
CA GLU A 433 9.11 11.78 0.94
C GLU A 433 10.06 12.71 1.73
N LEU A 434 11.32 12.31 1.85
CA LEU A 434 12.41 13.08 2.43
C LEU A 434 13.54 13.20 1.41
N ASN A 435 14.01 14.42 1.14
CA ASN A 435 15.17 14.60 0.29
C ASN A 435 16.47 14.28 1.06
N PRO A 436 17.43 13.55 0.45
CA PRO A 436 18.78 13.38 0.98
C PRO A 436 19.46 14.74 1.27
N ALA A 437 20.41 14.74 2.20
CA ALA A 437 21.15 15.94 2.62
C ALA A 437 21.94 16.61 1.47
N SER A 438 22.30 15.85 0.43
CA SER A 438 22.91 16.37 -0.80
C SER A 438 22.36 15.67 -2.03
N GLY A 439 22.19 16.43 -3.11
CA GLY A 439 21.87 15.93 -4.45
C GLY A 439 23.09 15.70 -5.33
N ASP A 440 24.30 15.67 -4.77
CA ASP A 440 25.50 15.27 -5.50
C ASP A 440 25.51 13.78 -5.84
N ALA A 441 25.98 13.44 -7.04
CA ALA A 441 25.96 12.07 -7.54
C ALA A 441 26.93 11.14 -6.77
N LYS A 442 28.10 11.64 -6.35
CA LYS A 442 29.07 10.82 -5.60
C LYS A 442 28.55 10.56 -4.18
N TYR A 443 27.93 11.57 -3.55
CA TYR A 443 27.24 11.40 -2.26
C TYR A 443 26.16 10.31 -2.34
N LEU A 444 25.22 10.41 -3.30
CA LEU A 444 24.12 9.45 -3.44
C LEU A 444 24.60 8.00 -3.72
N ALA A 445 25.65 7.85 -4.53
CA ALA A 445 26.28 6.56 -4.80
C ALA A 445 26.99 5.98 -3.56
N ASN A 446 27.61 6.82 -2.73
CA ASN A 446 28.26 6.39 -1.49
C ASN A 446 27.24 6.00 -0.41
N VAL A 447 26.13 6.73 -0.28
CA VAL A 447 25.04 6.44 0.67
C VAL A 447 24.45 5.05 0.42
N SER A 448 23.98 4.82 -0.81
CA SER A 448 23.39 3.53 -1.22
C SER A 448 24.38 2.36 -1.15
N ARG A 449 25.64 2.59 -1.55
CA ARG A 449 26.70 1.59 -1.40
C ARG A 449 26.90 1.19 0.06
N SER A 450 27.10 2.15 0.95
CA SER A 450 27.45 1.87 2.35
C SER A 450 26.26 1.28 3.11
N THR A 451 25.03 1.70 2.78
CA THR A 451 23.81 1.02 3.25
C THR A 451 23.76 -0.44 2.81
N TYR A 452 24.05 -0.75 1.54
CA TYR A 452 24.06 -2.14 1.08
C TYR A 452 25.24 -2.94 1.64
N ASP A 453 26.44 -2.37 1.75
CA ASP A 453 27.61 -3.03 2.32
C ASP A 453 27.38 -3.40 3.79
N GLY A 454 26.74 -2.51 4.57
CA GLY A 454 26.30 -2.81 5.94
C GLY A 454 25.25 -3.93 6.01
N LEU A 455 24.29 -3.94 5.08
CA LEU A 455 23.29 -5.02 4.97
C LEU A 455 23.93 -6.35 4.59
N ALA A 456 24.86 -6.35 3.62
CA ALA A 456 25.58 -7.53 3.16
C ALA A 456 26.58 -8.06 4.19
N ALA A 457 27.18 -7.19 5.02
CA ALA A 457 27.99 -7.60 6.16
C ALA A 457 27.16 -8.30 7.26
N ALA A 458 25.86 -8.00 7.35
CA ALA A 458 24.93 -8.65 8.26
C ALA A 458 24.34 -9.96 7.70
N ASN A 459 24.00 -9.98 6.40
CA ASN A 459 23.65 -11.19 5.65
C ASN A 459 24.18 -11.08 4.22
N ALA A 460 25.21 -11.85 3.88
CA ALA A 460 25.88 -11.79 2.57
C ALA A 460 24.97 -12.11 1.37
N ALA A 461 23.87 -12.84 1.61
CA ALA A 461 22.87 -13.23 0.62
C ALA A 461 21.82 -12.15 0.33
N ALA A 462 21.83 -11.05 1.11
CA ALA A 462 20.75 -10.10 1.19
C ALA A 462 20.42 -9.43 -0.15
N VAL A 463 19.12 -9.32 -0.40
CA VAL A 463 18.51 -8.49 -1.44
C VAL A 463 17.82 -7.32 -0.75
N TRP A 464 18.21 -6.10 -1.13
CA TRP A 464 17.56 -4.87 -0.69
C TRP A 464 16.29 -4.62 -1.54
N LEU A 465 15.13 -4.75 -0.90
CA LEU A 465 13.86 -4.27 -1.44
C LEU A 465 13.75 -2.76 -1.20
N LEU A 466 13.51 -1.99 -2.25
CA LEU A 466 13.39 -0.53 -2.17
C LEU A 466 12.06 -0.07 -2.79
N GLN A 467 11.31 0.79 -2.09
CA GLN A 467 10.16 1.45 -2.68
C GLN A 467 10.59 2.51 -3.71
N GLY A 468 10.10 2.41 -4.95
CA GLY A 468 10.36 3.38 -6.00
C GLY A 468 9.64 4.73 -5.82
N TRP A 469 8.84 4.89 -4.75
CA TRP A 469 8.00 6.07 -4.52
C TRP A 469 8.79 7.38 -4.46
N LEU A 470 9.97 7.38 -3.85
CA LEU A 470 10.85 8.57 -3.76
C LEU A 470 11.13 9.20 -5.14
N PHE A 471 11.24 8.38 -6.19
CA PHE A 471 11.45 8.88 -7.54
C PHE A 471 10.22 9.60 -8.10
N TYR A 472 9.00 9.21 -7.72
CA TYR A 472 7.76 9.90 -8.05
C TYR A 472 7.55 11.14 -7.17
N SER A 473 7.46 10.96 -5.84
CA SER A 473 7.05 12.01 -4.90
C SER A 473 8.01 13.20 -4.88
N SER A 474 9.31 12.94 -5.02
CA SER A 474 10.35 13.97 -5.14
C SER A 474 10.97 14.01 -6.54
N ARG A 475 10.17 13.84 -7.60
CA ARG A 475 10.63 13.84 -9.02
C ARG A 475 11.48 15.05 -9.41
N GLY A 476 11.26 16.23 -8.82
CA GLY A 476 12.08 17.42 -9.04
C GLY A 476 13.51 17.29 -8.49
N PHE A 477 13.69 16.55 -7.40
CA PHE A 477 15.02 16.18 -6.89
C PHE A 477 15.59 15.00 -7.67
N TRP A 478 14.81 13.93 -7.87
CA TRP A 478 15.26 12.67 -8.48
C TRP A 478 15.29 12.72 -10.01
N THR A 479 16.26 13.47 -10.53
CA THR A 479 16.67 13.46 -11.94
C THR A 479 17.34 12.13 -12.32
N GLN A 480 17.34 11.78 -13.61
CA GLN A 480 17.89 10.49 -14.06
C GLN A 480 19.34 10.27 -13.58
N ARG A 481 20.21 11.29 -13.66
CA ARG A 481 21.59 11.22 -13.16
C ARG A 481 21.69 10.88 -11.67
N ARG A 482 20.75 11.35 -10.84
CA ARG A 482 20.71 11.06 -9.39
C ARG A 482 20.16 9.67 -9.12
N ILE A 483 19.17 9.22 -9.91
CA ILE A 483 18.64 7.85 -9.86
C ILE A 483 19.72 6.85 -10.27
N ASP A 484 20.40 7.07 -11.40
CA ASP A 484 21.50 6.23 -11.88
C ASP A 484 22.64 6.15 -10.86
N ALA A 485 22.99 7.28 -10.22
CA ALA A 485 24.03 7.31 -9.18
C ALA A 485 23.63 6.55 -7.91
N TYR A 486 22.39 6.73 -7.43
CA TYR A 486 21.89 6.06 -6.23
C TYR A 486 21.70 4.55 -6.45
N LEU A 487 21.10 4.12 -7.56
CA LEU A 487 20.95 2.69 -7.87
C LEU A 487 22.29 2.04 -8.24
N GLY A 488 23.21 2.79 -8.86
CA GLY A 488 24.56 2.33 -9.23
C GLY A 488 25.56 2.27 -8.07
N GLY A 489 25.21 2.76 -6.87
CA GLY A 489 26.02 2.56 -5.66
C GLY A 489 26.15 1.08 -5.31
N VAL A 490 25.06 0.33 -5.51
CA VAL A 490 25.01 -1.14 -5.41
C VAL A 490 25.37 -1.73 -6.78
N ALA A 491 26.55 -2.34 -6.91
CA ALA A 491 27.05 -2.79 -8.21
C ALA A 491 26.33 -4.06 -8.75
N ASP A 492 25.85 -4.93 -7.87
CA ASP A 492 25.12 -6.15 -8.22
C ASP A 492 23.65 -5.83 -8.56
N ASP A 493 23.16 -6.27 -9.71
CA ASP A 493 21.75 -6.07 -10.13
C ASP A 493 20.78 -7.04 -9.46
N GLN A 494 21.28 -8.17 -8.94
CA GLN A 494 20.51 -9.12 -8.14
C GLN A 494 20.44 -8.70 -6.66
N ALA A 495 21.37 -7.86 -6.19
CA ALA A 495 21.39 -7.34 -4.83
C ALA A 495 20.25 -6.36 -4.50
N MET A 496 19.54 -5.84 -5.51
CA MET A 496 18.37 -4.98 -5.31
C MET A 496 17.11 -5.58 -5.95
N LEU A 497 15.96 -5.15 -5.43
CA LEU A 497 14.64 -5.35 -6.02
C LEU A 497 13.81 -4.07 -5.80
N ILE A 498 13.36 -3.43 -6.86
CA ILE A 498 12.62 -2.16 -6.79
C ILE A 498 11.11 -2.40 -6.90
N LEU A 499 10.30 -1.80 -6.04
CA LEU A 499 8.86 -1.76 -6.23
C LEU A 499 8.49 -0.51 -7.04
N ASP A 500 8.02 -0.65 -8.29
CA ASP A 500 7.44 0.48 -9.02
C ASP A 500 6.03 0.74 -8.49
N LEU A 501 5.99 1.49 -7.38
CA LEU A 501 4.93 1.44 -6.38
C LEU A 501 3.54 1.79 -6.92
N TRP A 502 3.44 2.54 -8.02
CA TRP A 502 2.20 3.05 -8.61
C TRP A 502 2.13 2.87 -10.14
N SER A 503 2.38 1.65 -10.60
CA SER A 503 2.58 1.33 -12.01
C SER A 503 1.31 1.41 -12.88
N GLU A 504 0.12 1.31 -12.29
CA GLU A 504 -1.16 1.34 -13.02
C GLU A 504 -1.60 2.74 -13.46
N SER A 505 -1.03 3.78 -12.85
CA SER A 505 -1.36 5.19 -13.14
C SER A 505 -0.13 6.08 -13.38
N ASN A 506 0.97 5.90 -12.63
CA ASN A 506 2.19 6.71 -12.77
C ASN A 506 3.49 5.85 -12.76
N PRO A 507 3.64 4.90 -13.72
CA PRO A 507 4.80 4.01 -13.78
C PRO A 507 6.12 4.77 -13.93
N GLN A 508 7.08 4.53 -13.03
CA GLN A 508 8.39 5.16 -13.09
C GLN A 508 9.40 4.38 -13.94
N TRP A 509 9.21 3.07 -14.16
CA TRP A 509 10.13 2.19 -14.88
C TRP A 509 10.54 2.70 -16.26
N ARG A 510 9.62 3.35 -17.00
CA ARG A 510 9.93 3.94 -18.32
C ARG A 510 10.92 5.09 -18.21
N ARG A 511 10.70 5.99 -17.24
CA ARG A 511 11.57 7.14 -16.99
C ARG A 511 12.94 6.69 -16.49
N THR A 512 12.97 5.74 -15.55
CA THR A 512 14.19 5.22 -14.92
C THR A 512 14.98 4.24 -15.79
N LYS A 513 14.57 4.03 -17.06
CA LYS A 513 15.18 3.06 -17.99
C LYS A 513 15.23 1.65 -17.42
N SER A 514 14.10 1.16 -16.93
CA SER A 514 14.00 -0.11 -16.21
C SER A 514 14.88 -0.15 -14.96
N TYR A 515 14.86 0.94 -14.18
CA TYR A 515 15.67 1.14 -12.98
C TYR A 515 17.17 0.90 -13.19
N ALA A 516 17.72 1.45 -14.29
CA ALA A 516 19.10 1.25 -14.71
C ALA A 516 19.53 -0.24 -14.82
N GLY A 517 18.58 -1.15 -15.07
CA GLY A 517 18.82 -2.60 -15.15
C GLY A 517 18.52 -3.38 -13.86
N LYS A 518 18.33 -2.70 -12.72
CA LYS A 518 17.94 -3.37 -11.47
C LYS A 518 16.62 -4.12 -11.65
N ARG A 519 16.51 -5.25 -10.95
CA ARG A 519 15.26 -6.03 -10.89
C ARG A 519 14.15 -5.18 -10.29
N TRP A 520 12.94 -5.29 -10.82
CA TRP A 520 11.79 -4.56 -10.29
C TRP A 520 10.49 -5.35 -10.38
N ILE A 521 9.49 -4.87 -9.64
CA ILE A 521 8.11 -5.39 -9.59
C ILE A 521 7.17 -4.28 -10.05
N TRP A 522 6.25 -4.61 -10.95
CA TRP A 522 5.15 -3.74 -11.36
C TRP A 522 4.09 -3.81 -10.26
N CYS A 523 3.85 -2.70 -9.56
CA CYS A 523 2.89 -2.69 -8.45
C CYS A 523 1.63 -1.89 -8.76
N GLN A 524 0.48 -2.42 -8.36
CA GLN A 524 -0.78 -1.70 -8.29
C GLN A 524 -0.92 -1.04 -6.91
N LEU A 525 -0.93 0.29 -6.87
CA LEU A 525 -1.19 1.03 -5.63
C LEU A 525 -2.69 1.12 -5.37
N HIS A 526 -3.44 1.68 -6.31
CA HIS A 526 -4.90 1.84 -6.31
C HIS A 526 -5.47 2.74 -5.20
N ASP A 527 -5.29 2.38 -3.93
CA ASP A 527 -5.84 3.05 -2.76
C ASP A 527 -4.81 3.90 -2.01
N PHE A 528 -5.21 5.12 -1.63
CA PHE A 528 -4.47 6.00 -0.71
C PHE A 528 -5.29 6.26 0.55
N GLY A 529 -4.65 6.24 1.72
CA GLY A 529 -5.29 6.47 3.03
C GLY A 529 -6.36 5.45 3.47
N GLY A 530 -6.67 4.42 2.68
CA GLY A 530 -7.84 3.56 2.89
C GLY A 530 -9.14 4.30 2.56
N HIS A 531 -9.28 4.84 1.36
CA HIS A 531 -10.49 5.55 0.95
C HIS A 531 -11.59 4.57 0.54
N MET A 532 -12.81 4.87 1.00
CA MET A 532 -13.97 4.02 0.77
C MET A 532 -14.78 4.56 -0.41
N SER A 533 -14.28 4.35 -1.62
CA SER A 533 -15.02 4.57 -2.86
C SER A 533 -14.89 3.38 -3.80
N LEU A 534 -15.93 3.13 -4.61
CA LEU A 534 -15.90 2.09 -5.62
C LEU A 534 -15.10 2.58 -6.85
N GLU A 535 -13.90 2.05 -7.04
CA GLU A 535 -13.01 2.36 -8.17
C GLU A 535 -12.31 1.09 -8.65
N GLY A 536 -11.90 1.09 -9.91
CA GLY A 536 -10.95 0.11 -10.40
C GLY A 536 -10.51 0.40 -11.83
N ARG A 537 -9.35 -0.15 -12.20
CA ARG A 537 -8.75 -0.04 -13.53
C ARG A 537 -8.61 -1.41 -14.20
N VAL A 538 -9.67 -2.23 -14.18
CA VAL A 538 -9.57 -3.67 -14.53
C VAL A 538 -9.06 -3.94 -15.95
N GLN A 539 -9.28 -3.01 -16.89
CA GLN A 539 -8.72 -3.12 -18.26
C GLN A 539 -7.21 -2.81 -18.32
N THR A 540 -6.71 -1.95 -17.42
CA THR A 540 -5.29 -1.57 -17.35
C THR A 540 -4.49 -2.67 -16.65
N VAL A 541 -4.94 -3.12 -15.48
CA VAL A 541 -4.22 -4.11 -14.65
C VAL A 541 -4.18 -5.51 -15.28
N THR A 542 -5.02 -5.78 -16.28
CA THR A 542 -4.96 -7.02 -17.08
C THR A 542 -4.05 -6.93 -18.30
N ARG A 543 -3.56 -5.74 -18.69
CA ARG A 543 -2.79 -5.52 -19.93
C ARG A 543 -1.41 -4.91 -19.68
N ALA A 544 -1.38 -3.75 -19.02
CA ALA A 544 -0.16 -2.98 -18.75
C ALA A 544 0.99 -3.76 -18.06
N PRO A 545 0.74 -4.68 -17.10
CA PRO A 545 1.83 -5.49 -16.53
C PRO A 545 2.40 -6.50 -17.54
N LEU A 546 1.60 -7.04 -18.47
CA LEU A 546 2.09 -7.92 -19.55
C LEU A 546 2.86 -7.13 -20.61
N ASP A 547 2.39 -5.93 -20.98
CA ASP A 547 3.11 -5.02 -21.88
C ASP A 547 4.48 -4.62 -21.29
N ALA A 548 4.53 -4.37 -19.97
CA ALA A 548 5.76 -4.09 -19.26
C ALA A 548 6.70 -5.31 -19.22
N LEU A 549 6.17 -6.53 -19.06
CA LEU A 549 6.94 -7.78 -19.06
C LEU A 549 7.55 -8.08 -20.44
N ALA A 550 6.83 -7.78 -21.52
CA ALA A 550 7.37 -7.87 -22.87
C ALA A 550 8.45 -6.80 -23.16
N ALA A 551 8.32 -5.61 -22.57
CA ALA A 551 9.23 -4.48 -22.79
C ALA A 551 10.48 -4.47 -21.89
N SER A 552 10.45 -5.14 -20.73
CA SER A 552 11.50 -5.09 -19.71
C SER A 552 12.02 -6.48 -19.34
N LYS A 553 13.32 -6.71 -19.57
CA LYS A 553 14.02 -7.92 -19.10
C LYS A 553 14.34 -7.91 -17.60
N SER A 554 14.19 -6.77 -16.89
CA SER A 554 14.40 -6.68 -15.44
C SER A 554 13.11 -6.63 -14.62
N LEU A 555 11.94 -6.73 -15.27
CA LEU A 555 10.67 -6.95 -14.56
C LEU A 555 10.61 -8.42 -14.11
N VAL A 556 10.50 -8.64 -12.80
CA VAL A 556 10.51 -9.99 -12.19
C VAL A 556 9.30 -10.24 -11.29
N GLY A 557 8.31 -9.37 -11.28
CA GLY A 557 7.12 -9.58 -10.47
C GLY A 557 5.98 -8.62 -10.72
N PHE A 558 4.80 -9.03 -10.27
CA PHE A 558 3.60 -8.19 -10.13
C PHE A 558 3.29 -8.05 -8.64
N GLY A 559 2.76 -6.92 -8.17
CA GLY A 559 2.56 -6.70 -6.74
C GLY A 559 1.41 -5.78 -6.34
N LEU A 560 0.85 -5.98 -5.15
CA LEU A 560 -0.13 -5.07 -4.54
C LEU A 560 0.56 -4.15 -3.54
N THR A 561 0.31 -2.85 -3.65
CA THR A 561 0.85 -1.78 -2.78
C THR A 561 -0.22 -0.80 -2.25
N PRO A 562 -1.49 -1.18 -1.99
CA PRO A 562 -2.50 -0.25 -1.49
C PRO A 562 -2.14 0.28 -0.10
N GLU A 563 -2.38 1.57 0.13
CA GLU A 563 -2.18 2.14 1.45
C GLU A 563 -3.17 1.59 2.46
N GLY A 564 -4.42 1.34 2.07
CA GLY A 564 -5.40 0.62 2.86
C GLY A 564 -6.19 -0.41 2.05
N PHE A 565 -6.55 -1.51 2.70
CA PHE A 565 -7.57 -2.41 2.16
C PHE A 565 -8.93 -2.01 2.74
N GLU A 566 -9.69 -1.16 2.04
CA GLU A 566 -11.02 -0.67 2.47
C GLU A 566 -12.13 -0.82 1.39
N GLY A 567 -12.10 -1.90 0.61
CA GLY A 567 -13.13 -2.26 -0.38
C GLY A 567 -12.56 -2.92 -1.62
N ASN A 568 -13.31 -2.88 -2.73
CA ASN A 568 -12.83 -3.16 -4.09
C ASN A 568 -12.15 -4.54 -4.31
N GLU A 569 -12.46 -5.57 -3.51
CA GLU A 569 -11.75 -6.87 -3.50
C GLU A 569 -11.49 -7.48 -4.89
N VAL A 570 -12.46 -7.38 -5.81
CA VAL A 570 -12.38 -7.90 -7.18
C VAL A 570 -11.21 -7.32 -7.99
N VAL A 571 -10.82 -6.07 -7.69
CA VAL A 571 -9.75 -5.34 -8.37
C VAL A 571 -8.37 -5.88 -7.98
N TYR A 572 -8.19 -6.24 -6.71
CA TYR A 572 -6.98 -6.89 -6.21
C TYR A 572 -6.87 -8.34 -6.70
N ASP A 573 -8.00 -9.07 -6.64
CA ASP A 573 -8.09 -10.47 -7.06
C ASP A 573 -7.79 -10.64 -8.57
N VAL A 574 -8.37 -9.80 -9.45
CA VAL A 574 -8.14 -9.91 -10.90
C VAL A 574 -6.70 -9.62 -11.30
N PHE A 575 -6.02 -8.72 -10.59
CA PHE A 575 -4.61 -8.40 -10.85
C PHE A 575 -3.68 -9.53 -10.37
N LEU A 576 -3.91 -10.09 -9.18
CA LEU A 576 -3.14 -11.27 -8.74
C LEU A 576 -3.41 -12.49 -9.63
N ASP A 577 -4.62 -12.65 -10.16
CA ASP A 577 -4.94 -13.70 -11.13
C ASP A 577 -4.28 -13.48 -12.50
N GLN A 578 -4.04 -12.23 -12.91
CA GLN A 578 -3.29 -11.92 -14.12
C GLN A 578 -1.83 -12.42 -14.05
N ALA A 579 -1.24 -12.56 -12.85
CA ALA A 579 0.09 -13.14 -12.66
C ALA A 579 0.18 -14.64 -13.04
N TRP A 580 -0.96 -15.29 -13.31
CA TRP A 580 -1.08 -16.69 -13.73
C TRP A 580 -1.60 -16.86 -15.16
N ALA A 581 -1.68 -15.78 -15.94
CA ALA A 581 -2.17 -15.79 -17.32
C ALA A 581 -1.22 -15.02 -18.26
N SER A 582 -0.77 -15.68 -19.33
CA SER A 582 0.13 -15.11 -20.37
C SER A 582 -0.58 -14.19 -21.36
N ALA A 583 -1.90 -14.11 -21.30
CA ALA A 583 -2.72 -13.19 -22.05
C ALA A 583 -3.63 -12.39 -21.09
N PRO A 584 -4.10 -11.19 -21.48
CA PRO A 584 -5.03 -10.41 -20.67
C PRO A 584 -6.30 -11.20 -20.34
N LEU A 585 -6.68 -11.23 -19.06
CA LEU A 585 -7.89 -11.92 -18.61
C LEU A 585 -9.15 -11.34 -19.27
N ASN A 586 -10.07 -12.21 -19.68
CA ASN A 586 -11.39 -11.79 -20.14
C ASN A 586 -12.20 -11.27 -18.96
N THR A 587 -12.13 -9.95 -18.72
CA THR A 587 -12.81 -9.29 -17.60
C THR A 587 -14.33 -9.55 -17.57
N SER A 588 -14.99 -9.78 -18.72
CA SER A 588 -16.43 -10.08 -18.75
C SER A 588 -16.74 -11.46 -18.15
N HIS A 589 -15.95 -12.47 -18.50
CA HIS A 589 -16.05 -13.82 -17.96
C HIS A 589 -15.62 -13.83 -16.48
N TYR A 590 -14.50 -13.18 -16.16
CA TYR A 590 -13.98 -13.10 -14.80
C TYR A 590 -15.01 -12.52 -13.81
N PHE A 591 -15.71 -11.44 -14.19
CA PHE A 591 -16.76 -10.84 -13.36
C PHE A 591 -18.03 -11.70 -13.28
N HIS A 592 -18.37 -12.46 -14.32
CA HIS A 592 -19.45 -13.44 -14.25
C HIS A 592 -19.11 -14.52 -13.20
N ASP A 593 -17.93 -15.12 -13.28
CA ASP A 593 -17.55 -16.20 -12.36
C ASP A 593 -17.31 -15.69 -10.93
N TRP A 594 -16.88 -14.43 -10.78
CA TRP A 594 -16.85 -13.72 -9.51
C TRP A 594 -18.26 -13.64 -8.89
N THR A 595 -19.27 -13.20 -9.63
CA THR A 595 -20.68 -13.19 -9.17
C THR A 595 -21.14 -14.58 -8.74
N THR A 596 -20.78 -15.63 -9.50
CA THR A 596 -21.06 -17.02 -9.12
C THR A 596 -20.38 -17.37 -7.79
N ARG A 597 -19.05 -17.28 -7.69
CA ARG A 597 -18.29 -17.64 -6.48
C ARG A 597 -18.66 -16.83 -5.24
N ARG A 598 -19.17 -15.60 -5.42
CA ARG A 598 -19.51 -14.70 -4.32
C ARG A 598 -20.91 -14.92 -3.74
N TYR A 599 -21.87 -15.45 -4.52
CA TYR A 599 -23.28 -15.62 -4.06
C TYR A 599 -23.87 -17.01 -4.30
N HIS A 600 -23.15 -17.92 -4.95
CA HIS A 600 -23.51 -19.33 -4.96
C HIS A 600 -23.37 -19.91 -3.55
N THR A 601 -24.33 -20.72 -3.14
CA THR A 601 -24.25 -21.52 -1.91
C THR A 601 -24.06 -22.96 -2.32
N LEU A 602 -23.04 -23.64 -1.76
CA LEU A 602 -22.87 -25.06 -1.97
C LEU A 602 -24.11 -25.82 -1.48
N PRO A 603 -24.66 -26.76 -2.28
CA PRO A 603 -25.77 -27.59 -1.86
C PRO A 603 -25.36 -28.55 -0.73
N LEU A 604 -26.28 -28.84 0.18
CA LEU A 604 -26.17 -30.03 1.02
C LEU A 604 -26.56 -31.27 0.21
N SER A 605 -26.17 -32.46 0.67
CA SER A 605 -26.38 -33.71 -0.07
C SER A 605 -27.86 -33.95 -0.39
N GLY A 606 -28.22 -33.89 -1.67
CA GLY A 606 -29.59 -34.06 -2.16
C GLY A 606 -30.35 -32.76 -2.46
N GLU A 607 -29.78 -31.59 -2.15
CA GLU A 607 -30.34 -30.29 -2.50
C GLU A 607 -29.81 -29.80 -3.86
N SER A 608 -30.64 -29.09 -4.63
CA SER A 608 -30.17 -28.23 -5.72
C SER A 608 -30.01 -26.80 -5.20
N SER A 609 -28.82 -26.21 -5.31
CA SER A 609 -28.63 -24.78 -5.05
C SER A 609 -28.73 -23.99 -6.36
N PRO A 610 -29.74 -23.12 -6.53
CA PRO A 610 -29.89 -22.34 -7.74
C PRO A 610 -28.71 -21.37 -7.91
N PRO A 611 -28.33 -21.03 -9.16
CA PRO A 611 -27.36 -19.97 -9.41
C PRO A 611 -27.90 -18.60 -8.93
N PRO A 612 -27.02 -17.59 -8.84
CA PRO A 612 -27.42 -16.19 -8.75
C PRO A 612 -28.43 -15.79 -9.84
N PRO A 613 -29.34 -14.82 -9.60
CA PRO A 613 -30.29 -14.36 -10.61
C PRO A 613 -29.58 -13.66 -11.80
N PRO A 614 -30.13 -13.72 -13.02
CA PRO A 614 -29.58 -13.02 -14.20
C PRO A 614 -29.32 -11.52 -13.97
N GLU A 615 -30.19 -10.86 -13.21
CA GLU A 615 -30.08 -9.45 -12.84
C GLU A 615 -28.83 -9.17 -12.00
N LEU A 616 -28.41 -10.11 -11.15
CA LEU A 616 -27.23 -9.95 -10.29
C LEU A 616 -25.94 -10.06 -11.10
N TYR A 617 -25.93 -10.89 -12.14
CA TYR A 617 -24.85 -10.91 -13.12
C TYR A 617 -24.77 -9.59 -13.89
N GLU A 618 -25.89 -9.07 -14.43
CA GLU A 618 -25.88 -7.77 -15.12
C GLU A 618 -25.53 -6.62 -14.17
N ALA A 619 -25.88 -6.66 -12.88
CA ALA A 619 -25.43 -5.68 -11.90
C ALA A 619 -23.89 -5.63 -11.81
N TRP A 620 -23.23 -6.78 -11.70
CA TRP A 620 -21.76 -6.85 -11.72
C TRP A 620 -21.15 -6.51 -13.08
N GLN A 621 -21.85 -6.74 -14.18
CA GLN A 621 -21.41 -6.27 -15.50
C GLN A 621 -21.53 -4.73 -15.63
N VAL A 622 -22.54 -4.10 -15.05
CA VAL A 622 -22.64 -2.63 -14.95
C VAL A 622 -21.49 -2.09 -14.10
N LEU A 623 -21.25 -2.66 -12.90
CA LEU A 623 -20.09 -2.29 -12.08
C LEU A 623 -18.77 -2.46 -12.85
N ARG A 624 -18.57 -3.58 -13.56
CA ARG A 624 -17.38 -3.81 -14.40
C ARG A 624 -17.22 -2.74 -15.48
N ARG A 625 -18.26 -2.46 -16.25
CA ARG A 625 -18.20 -1.59 -17.45
C ARG A 625 -17.99 -0.11 -17.10
N HIS A 626 -18.46 0.33 -15.94
CA HIS A 626 -18.47 1.75 -15.58
C HIS A 626 -17.62 2.07 -14.34
N VAL A 627 -17.86 1.38 -13.22
CA VAL A 627 -17.26 1.70 -11.91
C VAL A 627 -15.83 1.16 -11.79
N TYR A 628 -15.60 -0.07 -12.24
CA TYR A 628 -14.30 -0.77 -12.20
C TYR A 628 -13.50 -0.68 -13.50
N SER A 629 -13.97 0.08 -14.51
CA SER A 629 -13.23 0.37 -15.75
C SER A 629 -12.91 1.86 -15.88
N ASN A 630 -12.34 2.45 -14.82
CA ASN A 630 -11.85 3.81 -14.87
C ASN A 630 -10.78 3.96 -15.97
N SER A 631 -11.04 4.87 -16.91
CA SER A 631 -10.16 5.23 -18.02
C SER A 631 -9.65 6.67 -17.93
N ARG A 632 -10.04 7.41 -16.89
CA ARG A 632 -9.70 8.82 -16.69
C ARG A 632 -8.33 8.98 -16.07
N ALA A 633 -7.35 9.44 -16.87
CA ALA A 633 -6.00 9.70 -16.37
C ALA A 633 -5.94 10.78 -15.27
N ASP A 634 -6.93 11.68 -15.23
CA ASP A 634 -7.07 12.75 -14.25
C ASP A 634 -7.74 12.32 -12.93
N ILE A 635 -8.21 11.07 -12.82
CA ILE A 635 -8.68 10.46 -11.56
C ILE A 635 -7.84 9.19 -11.34
N PRO A 636 -6.57 9.31 -10.91
CA PRO A 636 -5.59 8.24 -11.02
C PRO A 636 -5.67 7.17 -9.92
N GLN A 637 -6.60 7.30 -8.97
CA GLN A 637 -6.70 6.52 -7.73
C GLN A 637 -8.14 6.47 -7.21
N VAL A 638 -8.40 5.69 -6.16
CA VAL A 638 -9.68 5.70 -5.42
C VAL A 638 -10.04 7.14 -4.96
N PRO A 639 -11.22 7.69 -5.31
CA PRO A 639 -11.65 9.02 -4.87
C PRO A 639 -12.05 9.08 -3.39
N VAL A 640 -11.98 10.28 -2.81
CA VAL A 640 -12.60 10.60 -1.51
C VAL A 640 -13.98 11.23 -1.76
N ALA A 641 -14.97 10.96 -0.90
CA ALA A 641 -16.30 11.56 -1.06
C ALA A 641 -16.35 12.97 -0.43
N THR A 642 -17.04 13.93 -1.06
CA THR A 642 -17.01 15.35 -0.60
C THR A 642 -17.47 15.52 0.85
N TYR A 643 -18.40 14.69 1.35
CA TYR A 643 -18.85 14.77 2.75
C TYR A 643 -17.76 14.43 3.77
N GLN A 644 -16.75 13.66 3.37
CA GLN A 644 -15.63 13.24 4.22
C GLN A 644 -14.59 14.35 4.41
N LEU A 645 -14.63 15.39 3.57
CA LEU A 645 -13.75 16.55 3.66
C LEU A 645 -14.30 17.61 4.60
N ARG A 646 -13.42 18.45 5.15
CA ARG A 646 -13.85 19.68 5.85
C ARG A 646 -14.71 20.55 4.91
N PRO A 647 -15.91 21.00 5.34
CA PRO A 647 -16.81 21.81 4.51
C PRO A 647 -16.19 23.15 4.08
N ALA A 648 -16.45 23.55 2.83
CA ALA A 648 -16.03 24.81 2.25
C ALA A 648 -17.04 25.28 1.19
N LEU A 649 -17.05 26.57 0.84
CA LEU A 649 -17.91 27.13 -0.21
C LEU A 649 -17.46 26.77 -1.63
N ALA A 650 -16.19 26.43 -1.83
CA ALA A 650 -15.61 26.08 -3.12
C ALA A 650 -14.45 25.09 -2.96
N GLY A 651 -13.97 24.52 -4.07
CA GLY A 651 -12.71 23.80 -4.14
C GLY A 651 -12.65 22.43 -3.43
N ILE A 652 -13.79 21.87 -2.99
CA ILE A 652 -13.88 20.51 -2.41
C ILE A 652 -14.56 19.47 -3.32
N ALA A 653 -15.43 19.91 -4.24
CA ALA A 653 -16.09 19.03 -5.22
C ALA A 653 -15.36 19.03 -6.57
N ASN A 654 -15.55 17.97 -7.36
CA ASN A 654 -14.98 17.80 -8.71
C ASN A 654 -13.44 17.94 -8.79
N ARG A 655 -12.72 17.58 -7.72
CA ARG A 655 -11.25 17.55 -7.70
C ARG A 655 -10.72 16.44 -8.60
N THR A 656 -9.62 16.72 -9.26
CA THR A 656 -8.84 15.79 -10.11
C THR A 656 -7.37 15.79 -9.65
N GLY A 657 -6.59 14.83 -10.13
CA GLY A 657 -5.20 14.64 -9.75
C GLY A 657 -5.00 13.70 -8.55
N HIS A 658 -3.79 13.68 -8.02
CA HIS A 658 -3.37 12.79 -6.93
C HIS A 658 -3.60 13.40 -5.54
N PHE A 659 -3.10 14.63 -5.34
CA PHE A 659 -3.20 15.37 -4.07
C PHE A 659 -3.47 16.87 -4.33
N PRO A 660 -4.45 17.50 -3.65
CA PRO A 660 -5.46 16.90 -2.79
C PRO A 660 -6.27 15.82 -3.51
N HIS A 661 -6.74 14.80 -2.78
CA HIS A 661 -7.37 13.62 -3.37
C HIS A 661 -8.59 13.99 -4.26
N PRO A 662 -8.82 13.23 -5.34
CA PRO A 662 -9.88 13.53 -6.28
C PRO A 662 -11.26 13.29 -5.66
N THR A 663 -12.22 14.12 -6.07
CA THR A 663 -13.64 14.05 -5.71
C THR A 663 -14.54 14.11 -6.94
N ALA A 664 -13.96 14.19 -8.15
CA ALA A 664 -14.68 14.04 -9.40
C ALA A 664 -15.14 12.57 -9.60
N PRO A 665 -16.36 12.32 -10.10
CA PRO A 665 -16.79 10.98 -10.47
C PRO A 665 -16.12 10.53 -11.77
N HIS A 666 -15.66 9.27 -11.81
CA HIS A 666 -15.12 8.65 -13.02
C HIS A 666 -16.16 7.92 -13.88
N TYR A 667 -17.40 7.80 -13.40
CA TYR A 667 -18.54 7.19 -14.11
C TYR A 667 -19.83 8.00 -13.94
N PRO A 668 -20.82 7.88 -14.84
CA PRO A 668 -22.14 8.49 -14.66
C PRO A 668 -22.88 7.87 -13.46
N PRO A 669 -23.33 8.65 -12.45
CA PRO A 669 -23.96 8.11 -11.25
C PRO A 669 -25.19 7.21 -11.49
N VAL A 670 -25.92 7.45 -12.59
CA VAL A 670 -27.09 6.65 -13.01
C VAL A 670 -26.75 5.18 -13.28
N GLU A 671 -25.54 4.86 -13.72
CA GLU A 671 -25.13 3.45 -13.92
C GLU A 671 -25.01 2.72 -12.58
N LEU A 672 -24.55 3.39 -11.52
CA LEU A 672 -24.53 2.79 -10.19
C LEU A 672 -25.95 2.63 -9.61
N GLN A 673 -26.86 3.58 -9.86
CA GLN A 673 -28.28 3.41 -9.51
C GLN A 673 -28.90 2.19 -10.21
N LYS A 674 -28.57 1.98 -11.49
CA LYS A 674 -28.96 0.78 -12.25
C LYS A 674 -28.41 -0.50 -11.60
N ALA A 675 -27.13 -0.54 -11.23
CA ALA A 675 -26.53 -1.69 -10.55
C ALA A 675 -27.20 -1.97 -9.20
N TRP A 676 -27.44 -0.95 -8.38
CA TRP A 676 -28.17 -1.06 -7.11
C TRP A 676 -29.58 -1.65 -7.29
N LYS A 677 -30.34 -1.13 -8.26
CA LYS A 677 -31.70 -1.58 -8.55
C LYS A 677 -31.75 -3.04 -9.00
N LEU A 678 -30.76 -3.47 -9.79
CA LEU A 678 -30.61 -4.88 -10.20
C LEU A 678 -30.27 -5.78 -8.99
N MET A 679 -29.39 -5.35 -8.09
CA MET A 679 -29.11 -6.08 -6.84
C MET A 679 -30.36 -6.20 -5.96
N PHE A 680 -31.10 -5.10 -5.74
CA PHE A 680 -32.33 -5.10 -4.95
C PHE A 680 -33.37 -6.08 -5.53
N ARG A 681 -33.68 -5.97 -6.84
CA ARG A 681 -34.59 -6.90 -7.53
C ARG A 681 -34.14 -8.36 -7.43
N SER A 682 -32.83 -8.63 -7.56
CA SER A 682 -32.27 -9.98 -7.44
C SER A 682 -32.61 -10.58 -6.07
N ALA A 683 -32.45 -9.81 -4.99
CA ALA A 683 -32.73 -10.29 -3.64
C ALA A 683 -34.23 -10.30 -3.29
N VAL A 684 -35.07 -9.48 -3.93
CA VAL A 684 -36.53 -9.65 -3.89
C VAL A 684 -36.96 -10.97 -4.55
N GLY A 685 -36.43 -11.28 -5.74
CA GLY A 685 -36.73 -12.53 -6.45
C GLY A 685 -36.11 -13.78 -5.83
N GLN A 686 -34.96 -13.64 -5.16
CA GLN A 686 -34.25 -14.73 -4.50
C GLN A 686 -33.86 -14.34 -3.07
N THR A 687 -34.83 -14.46 -2.15
CA THR A 687 -34.76 -13.95 -0.77
C THR A 687 -33.60 -14.48 0.08
N ARG A 688 -32.99 -15.63 -0.27
CA ARG A 688 -31.75 -16.13 0.37
C ARG A 688 -30.56 -15.16 0.25
N LEU A 689 -30.59 -14.21 -0.70
CA LEU A 689 -29.55 -13.19 -0.83
C LEU A 689 -29.55 -12.22 0.36
N TRP A 690 -30.71 -11.93 0.97
CA TRP A 690 -30.78 -11.05 2.15
C TRP A 690 -30.05 -11.61 3.39
N SER A 691 -29.88 -12.94 3.47
CA SER A 691 -29.12 -13.60 4.53
C SER A 691 -27.70 -14.02 4.12
N SER A 692 -27.27 -13.72 2.88
CA SER A 692 -25.91 -14.01 2.40
C SER A 692 -24.93 -12.93 2.85
N PRO A 693 -23.90 -13.24 3.67
CA PRO A 693 -22.99 -12.22 4.21
C PRO A 693 -22.25 -11.41 3.14
N THR A 694 -21.90 -12.02 2.01
CA THR A 694 -21.29 -11.35 0.86
C THR A 694 -22.24 -10.36 0.20
N PHE A 695 -23.50 -10.76 -0.04
CA PHE A 695 -24.51 -9.86 -0.60
C PHE A 695 -24.84 -8.72 0.37
N GLN A 696 -24.93 -8.98 1.68
CA GLN A 696 -25.13 -7.95 2.70
C GLN A 696 -23.99 -6.91 2.70
N LEU A 697 -22.74 -7.35 2.52
CA LEU A 697 -21.58 -6.45 2.40
C LEU A 697 -21.69 -5.57 1.15
N ASP A 698 -21.86 -6.20 -0.03
CA ASP A 698 -21.86 -5.50 -1.31
C ASP A 698 -23.06 -4.57 -1.47
N PHE A 699 -24.24 -4.98 -1.00
CA PHE A 699 -25.45 -4.16 -1.08
C PHE A 699 -25.33 -2.90 -0.21
N VAL A 700 -24.72 -2.99 0.97
CA VAL A 700 -24.42 -1.82 1.82
C VAL A 700 -23.37 -0.92 1.15
N ASP A 701 -22.31 -1.48 0.56
CA ASP A 701 -21.25 -0.69 -0.11
C ASP A 701 -21.76 0.05 -1.36
N VAL A 702 -22.56 -0.61 -2.19
CA VAL A 702 -23.21 0.02 -3.35
C VAL A 702 -24.21 1.08 -2.90
N SER A 703 -25.02 0.81 -1.86
CA SER A 703 -25.95 1.81 -1.30
C SER A 703 -25.22 3.04 -0.75
N ARG A 704 -24.12 2.83 -0.02
CA ARG A 704 -23.20 3.89 0.45
C ARG A 704 -22.68 4.71 -0.72
N GLN A 705 -22.21 4.08 -1.79
CA GLN A 705 -21.66 4.80 -2.93
C GLN A 705 -22.74 5.60 -3.68
N VAL A 706 -23.96 5.07 -3.82
CA VAL A 706 -25.09 5.82 -4.41
C VAL A 706 -25.40 7.08 -3.58
N LEU A 707 -25.46 6.95 -2.25
CA LEU A 707 -25.64 8.10 -1.33
C LEU A 707 -24.47 9.08 -1.37
N SER A 708 -23.24 8.58 -1.53
CA SER A 708 -22.03 9.41 -1.67
C SER A 708 -22.11 10.28 -2.93
N ASN A 709 -22.48 9.68 -4.06
CA ASN A 709 -22.67 10.40 -5.32
C ASN A 709 -23.83 11.42 -5.24
N ALA A 710 -24.90 11.10 -4.51
CA ALA A 710 -26.01 12.02 -4.28
C ALA A 710 -25.61 13.22 -3.40
N PHE A 711 -24.66 13.04 -2.48
CA PHE A 711 -24.19 14.12 -1.61
C PHE A 711 -23.57 15.28 -2.39
N ASP A 712 -22.77 15.00 -3.42
CA ASP A 712 -22.14 16.03 -4.24
C ASP A 712 -23.17 16.95 -4.92
N LEU A 713 -24.31 16.39 -5.33
CA LEU A 713 -25.43 17.15 -5.87
C LEU A 713 -26.08 18.05 -4.80
N ARG A 714 -26.32 17.52 -3.60
CA ARG A 714 -26.90 18.31 -2.48
C ARG A 714 -25.96 19.40 -1.99
N TYR A 715 -24.65 19.15 -2.02
CA TYR A 715 -23.63 20.16 -1.73
C TYR A 715 -23.71 21.31 -2.76
N GLY A 716 -23.81 20.98 -4.05
CA GLY A 716 -24.04 21.95 -5.11
C GLY A 716 -25.33 22.75 -4.92
N ASP A 717 -26.43 22.11 -4.51
CA ASP A 717 -27.70 22.78 -4.20
C ASP A 717 -27.57 23.77 -3.03
N LEU A 718 -26.93 23.36 -1.94
CA LEU A 718 -26.69 24.23 -0.77
C LEU A 718 -25.85 25.46 -1.14
N VAL A 719 -24.76 25.27 -1.88
CA VAL A 719 -23.88 26.35 -2.32
C VAL A 719 -24.61 27.31 -3.28
N ARG A 720 -25.41 26.79 -4.22
CA ARG A 720 -26.27 27.61 -5.11
C ARG A 720 -27.33 28.39 -4.33
N ALA A 721 -28.02 27.77 -3.38
CA ALA A 721 -29.04 28.42 -2.56
C ALA A 721 -28.43 29.56 -1.73
N TYR A 722 -27.24 29.33 -1.14
CA TYR A 722 -26.49 30.34 -0.42
C TYR A 722 -26.05 31.51 -1.29
N HIS A 723 -25.46 31.24 -2.47
CA HIS A 723 -25.05 32.32 -3.37
C HIS A 723 -26.23 33.15 -3.88
N CYS A 724 -27.39 32.53 -4.15
CA CYS A 724 -28.58 33.31 -4.50
C CYS A 724 -29.05 34.21 -3.35
N SER A 725 -29.09 33.70 -2.11
CA SER A 725 -29.64 34.46 -0.98
C SER A 725 -28.78 35.66 -0.59
N VAL A 726 -27.45 35.58 -0.76
CA VAL A 726 -26.53 36.72 -0.53
C VAL A 726 -26.35 37.64 -1.74
N SER A 727 -26.74 37.21 -2.95
CA SER A 727 -26.62 38.03 -4.18
C SER A 727 -27.90 38.79 -4.54
N SER A 728 -28.97 38.63 -3.78
CA SER A 728 -30.25 39.33 -3.99
C SER A 728 -30.10 40.83 -3.65
N PRO A 729 -30.19 41.76 -4.63
CA PRO A 729 -29.86 43.16 -4.39
C PRO A 729 -30.89 43.87 -3.50
N SER A 730 -30.42 44.80 -2.68
CA SER A 730 -31.23 45.91 -2.18
C SER A 730 -30.98 47.16 -3.02
N GLY A 731 -31.92 47.52 -3.89
CA GLY A 731 -31.87 48.75 -4.71
C GLY A 731 -31.57 48.52 -6.20
N PRO A 732 -31.87 49.51 -7.06
CA PRO A 732 -31.87 49.35 -8.52
C PRO A 732 -30.47 49.38 -9.16
N SER A 733 -30.44 48.97 -10.42
CA SER A 733 -29.27 48.69 -11.25
C SER A 733 -28.22 49.80 -11.36
N SER A 734 -26.94 49.39 -11.32
CA SER A 734 -25.96 49.81 -12.32
C SER A 734 -25.12 48.60 -12.73
N ALA A 735 -24.80 48.48 -14.01
CA ALA A 735 -24.16 47.29 -14.57
C ALA A 735 -22.63 47.44 -14.62
N SER A 736 -21.91 46.41 -14.19
CA SER A 736 -20.48 46.22 -14.45
C SER A 736 -20.15 44.73 -14.30
N SER A 737 -20.21 43.99 -15.39
CA SER A 737 -20.01 42.55 -15.42
C SER A 737 -18.57 42.15 -15.70
N THR A 738 -17.93 41.44 -14.76
CA THR A 738 -16.82 40.50 -15.05
C THR A 738 -16.70 39.49 -13.91
N ALA A 739 -17.30 38.31 -14.07
CA ALA A 739 -17.06 37.15 -13.23
C ALA A 739 -17.19 35.88 -14.08
N SER A 740 -16.15 35.04 -14.05
CA SER A 740 -16.01 33.83 -14.88
C SER A 740 -16.92 32.70 -14.39
N SER A 741 -17.99 32.40 -15.13
CA SER A 741 -19.02 31.41 -14.78
C SER A 741 -18.77 29.99 -15.33
N HIS A 742 -17.50 29.62 -15.55
CA HIS A 742 -17.16 28.44 -16.36
C HIS A 742 -17.25 27.08 -15.63
N GLU A 743 -17.30 27.07 -14.30
CA GLU A 743 -17.27 25.83 -13.48
C GLU A 743 -18.65 25.25 -13.14
N LEU A 744 -19.73 26.05 -13.23
CA LEU A 744 -21.06 25.68 -12.74
C LEU A 744 -21.95 24.90 -13.73
N ARG A 745 -21.45 24.58 -14.94
CA ARG A 745 -22.26 23.98 -16.02
C ARG A 745 -22.31 22.45 -16.09
N ALA A 746 -21.54 21.73 -15.26
CA ALA A 746 -21.39 20.28 -15.37
C ALA A 746 -22.42 19.43 -14.59
N ALA A 747 -23.37 20.05 -13.88
CA ALA A 747 -24.24 19.37 -12.90
C ALA A 747 -25.72 19.77 -12.99
N SER A 748 -26.27 19.91 -14.20
CA SER A 748 -27.69 20.18 -14.44
C SER A 748 -28.43 18.96 -15.00
N SER A 749 -29.44 18.47 -14.27
CA SER A 749 -30.52 17.68 -14.87
C SER A 749 -31.29 18.55 -15.87
N PRO A 750 -31.75 18.00 -17.02
CA PRO A 750 -32.56 18.76 -17.96
C PRO A 750 -34.01 18.90 -17.43
N GLY A 751 -34.32 20.04 -16.79
CA GLY A 751 -35.72 20.39 -16.47
C GLY A 751 -35.99 21.43 -15.38
N ASP A 752 -35.01 21.79 -14.54
CA ASP A 752 -35.33 22.46 -13.27
C ASP A 752 -35.70 23.96 -13.35
N ALA A 753 -36.73 24.30 -12.56
CA ALA A 753 -37.19 25.67 -12.32
C ALA A 753 -36.14 26.52 -11.58
N LYS A 754 -36.37 27.85 -11.51
CA LYS A 754 -35.49 28.80 -10.80
C LYS A 754 -35.07 28.26 -9.42
N PRO A 755 -33.77 28.24 -9.07
CA PRO A 755 -33.31 27.70 -7.81
C PRO A 755 -33.96 28.43 -6.63
N LYS A 756 -34.61 27.69 -5.73
CA LYS A 756 -35.15 28.25 -4.49
C LYS A 756 -33.98 28.65 -3.60
N CYS A 757 -33.92 29.93 -3.24
CA CYS A 757 -32.82 30.53 -2.48
C CYS A 757 -32.96 30.27 -0.97
N ASP A 758 -33.30 29.03 -0.62
CA ASP A 758 -33.60 28.55 0.73
C ASP A 758 -32.45 27.67 1.23
N VAL A 759 -31.53 28.32 1.94
CA VAL A 759 -30.33 27.69 2.53
C VAL A 759 -30.71 26.69 3.62
N ALA A 760 -31.82 26.92 4.34
CA ALA A 760 -32.25 26.06 5.44
C ALA A 760 -32.82 24.73 4.89
N ALA A 761 -33.67 24.79 3.85
CA ALA A 761 -34.19 23.59 3.20
C ALA A 761 -33.09 22.78 2.48
N ALA A 762 -32.18 23.45 1.77
CA ALA A 762 -31.07 22.78 1.08
C ALA A 762 -30.11 22.12 2.09
N GLY A 763 -29.73 22.84 3.16
CA GLY A 763 -28.87 22.31 4.21
C GLY A 763 -29.54 21.18 5.01
N GLY A 764 -30.84 21.30 5.29
CA GLY A 764 -31.63 20.26 5.94
C GLY A 764 -31.66 18.96 5.12
N ARG A 765 -31.84 19.03 3.79
CA ARG A 765 -31.76 17.84 2.92
C ARG A 765 -30.36 17.24 2.85
N LEU A 766 -29.30 18.07 2.84
CA LEU A 766 -27.92 17.59 2.90
C LEU A 766 -27.63 16.82 4.21
N LEU A 767 -28.04 17.35 5.36
CA LEU A 767 -27.85 16.69 6.65
C LEU A 767 -28.71 15.43 6.80
N ALA A 768 -29.95 15.44 6.28
CA ALA A 768 -30.81 14.26 6.25
C ALA A 768 -30.19 13.11 5.42
N LEU A 769 -29.45 13.43 4.34
CA LEU A 769 -28.75 12.44 3.53
C LEU A 769 -27.59 11.78 4.30
N LEU A 770 -26.85 12.56 5.11
CA LEU A 770 -25.81 12.00 5.99
C LEU A 770 -26.39 11.10 7.08
N SER A 771 -27.57 11.43 7.62
CA SER A 771 -28.29 10.56 8.55
C SER A 771 -28.73 9.24 7.88
N THR A 772 -29.22 9.28 6.64
CA THR A 772 -29.52 8.05 5.87
C THR A 772 -28.25 7.24 5.58
N LEU A 773 -27.14 7.90 5.22
CA LEU A 773 -25.86 7.24 4.97
C LEU A 773 -25.31 6.53 6.21
N ASP A 774 -25.34 7.18 7.37
CA ASP A 774 -24.93 6.54 8.62
C ASP A 774 -25.81 5.33 8.94
N HIS A 775 -27.13 5.44 8.75
CA HIS A 775 -28.06 4.33 8.96
C HIS A 775 -27.75 3.13 8.05
N VAL A 776 -27.54 3.36 6.75
CA VAL A 776 -27.15 2.31 5.78
C VAL A 776 -25.85 1.62 6.19
N LEU A 777 -24.84 2.39 6.57
CA LEU A 777 -23.55 1.86 7.00
C LEU A 777 -23.67 1.04 8.30
N SER A 778 -24.57 1.44 9.20
CA SER A 778 -24.77 0.74 10.48
C SER A 778 -25.34 -0.67 10.31
N ALA A 779 -25.88 -1.03 9.13
CA ALA A 779 -26.40 -2.36 8.84
C ALA A 779 -25.34 -3.46 8.72
N ASN A 780 -24.03 -3.12 8.62
CA ASN A 780 -22.96 -4.12 8.53
C ASN A 780 -21.72 -3.71 9.34
N SER A 781 -21.24 -4.62 10.21
CA SER A 781 -20.13 -4.38 11.14
C SER A 781 -18.81 -3.95 10.48
N HIS A 782 -18.58 -4.27 9.20
CA HIS A 782 -17.40 -3.81 8.48
C HIS A 782 -17.33 -2.27 8.41
N PHE A 783 -18.48 -1.60 8.26
CA PHE A 783 -18.55 -0.15 8.10
C PHE A 783 -18.85 0.59 9.41
N THR A 784 -18.21 0.23 10.52
CA THR A 784 -18.50 0.84 11.84
C THR A 784 -17.25 1.35 12.56
N LEU A 785 -17.30 2.61 13.03
CA LEU A 785 -16.24 3.18 13.87
C LEU A 785 -16.12 2.45 15.22
N GLY A 786 -17.24 1.90 15.73
CA GLY A 786 -17.25 1.02 16.90
C GLY A 786 -16.32 -0.18 16.74
N LYS A 787 -16.29 -0.87 15.59
CA LYS A 787 -15.39 -2.00 15.33
C LYS A 787 -13.92 -1.58 15.39
N TRP A 788 -13.57 -0.48 14.73
CA TRP A 788 -12.20 0.06 14.68
C TRP A 788 -11.69 0.46 16.07
N THR A 789 -12.49 1.24 16.82
CA THR A 789 -12.12 1.73 18.16
C THR A 789 -12.15 0.62 19.21
N ALA A 790 -13.03 -0.38 19.10
CA ALA A 790 -13.04 -1.55 19.97
C ALA A 790 -11.77 -2.42 19.79
N ALA A 791 -11.29 -2.60 18.56
CA ALA A 791 -10.02 -3.29 18.28
C ALA A 791 -8.83 -2.54 18.89
N ALA A 792 -8.78 -1.21 18.75
CA ALA A 792 -7.75 -0.39 19.40
C ALA A 792 -7.78 -0.52 20.94
N ARG A 793 -8.97 -0.47 21.55
CA ARG A 793 -9.14 -0.68 23.00
C ARG A 793 -8.75 -2.09 23.46
N ALA A 794 -8.89 -3.12 22.62
CA ALA A 794 -8.44 -4.47 22.95
C ALA A 794 -6.91 -4.55 23.09
N TRP A 795 -6.15 -3.73 22.36
CA TRP A 795 -4.72 -3.51 22.62
C TRP A 795 -4.50 -2.69 23.90
N GLY A 796 -5.21 -1.57 24.07
CA GLY A 796 -5.10 -0.69 25.24
C GLY A 796 -5.30 -1.39 26.60
N ARG A 797 -6.29 -2.29 26.71
CA ARG A 797 -6.54 -3.13 27.91
C ARG A 797 -5.30 -3.91 28.33
N ARG A 798 -4.62 -4.53 27.37
CA ARG A 798 -3.40 -5.33 27.58
C ARG A 798 -2.15 -4.48 27.78
N CYS A 799 -2.27 -3.15 27.80
CA CYS A 799 -1.18 -2.20 27.99
C CYS A 799 -1.30 -1.42 29.32
N GLY A 800 -1.98 -1.99 30.32
CA GLY A 800 -2.15 -1.40 31.65
C GLY A 800 -3.24 -0.33 31.71
N GLY A 801 -4.41 -0.58 31.11
CA GLY A 801 -5.55 0.35 31.15
C GLY A 801 -5.42 1.55 30.20
N LYS A 802 -4.67 1.41 29.10
CA LYS A 802 -4.37 2.51 28.16
C LYS A 802 -5.42 2.69 27.05
N GLU A 803 -6.64 2.16 27.19
CA GLU A 803 -7.73 2.24 26.21
C GLU A 803 -7.96 3.64 25.64
N ALA A 804 -7.89 4.69 26.48
CA ALA A 804 -8.11 6.06 26.05
C ALA A 804 -7.07 6.54 25.02
N LEU A 805 -5.79 6.20 25.21
CA LEU A 805 -4.70 6.53 24.27
C LEU A 805 -4.90 5.84 22.92
N PHE A 806 -5.28 4.56 22.95
CA PHE A 806 -5.48 3.75 21.75
C PHE A 806 -6.72 4.18 20.96
N ALA A 807 -7.84 4.44 21.65
CA ALA A 807 -9.05 4.95 21.02
C ALA A 807 -8.85 6.37 20.44
N PHE A 808 -8.10 7.24 21.14
CA PHE A 808 -7.71 8.55 20.60
C PHE A 808 -6.85 8.42 19.34
N ASN A 809 -5.86 7.51 19.31
CA ASN A 809 -5.05 7.23 18.12
C ASN A 809 -5.93 6.74 16.96
N ALA A 810 -6.82 5.78 17.23
CA ALA A 810 -7.73 5.19 16.24
C ALA A 810 -8.65 6.22 15.59
N ARG A 811 -9.24 7.13 16.38
CA ARG A 811 -10.05 8.25 15.89
C ARG A 811 -9.22 9.31 15.15
N SER A 812 -8.02 9.63 15.65
CA SER A 812 -7.16 10.65 15.06
C SER A 812 -6.71 10.27 13.65
N GLN A 813 -6.27 9.02 13.46
CA GLN A 813 -5.78 8.54 12.17
C GLN A 813 -6.84 8.65 11.06
N VAL A 814 -8.11 8.34 11.34
CA VAL A 814 -9.20 8.40 10.35
C VAL A 814 -9.88 9.78 10.24
N THR A 815 -9.33 10.81 10.88
CA THR A 815 -9.85 12.19 10.87
C THR A 815 -8.74 13.23 10.64
N VAL A 816 -8.39 14.04 11.65
CA VAL A 816 -7.46 15.18 11.51
C VAL A 816 -5.98 14.80 11.55
N TRP A 817 -5.66 13.54 11.80
CA TRP A 817 -4.31 13.01 12.00
C TRP A 817 -3.57 13.60 13.21
N GLN A 818 -3.18 14.86 13.12
CA GLN A 818 -2.58 15.67 14.17
C GLN A 818 -3.17 17.08 14.08
N VAL A 819 -3.87 17.51 15.14
CA VAL A 819 -4.60 18.79 15.15
C VAL A 819 -3.71 20.02 15.04
N ASP A 820 -2.42 19.87 15.38
CA ASP A 820 -1.37 20.88 15.21
C ASP A 820 -0.75 20.91 13.79
N ALA A 821 -1.01 19.91 12.94
CA ALA A 821 -0.36 19.73 11.64
C ALA A 821 -1.40 19.42 10.54
N GLY A 822 -2.26 20.41 10.26
CA GLY A 822 -3.53 20.23 9.53
C GLY A 822 -3.46 19.91 8.02
N ASN A 823 -2.30 19.65 7.44
CA ASN A 823 -2.20 19.32 6.01
C ASN A 823 -2.69 17.89 5.70
N LEU A 824 -2.73 17.02 6.73
CA LEU A 824 -3.21 15.64 6.64
C LEU A 824 -4.66 15.46 7.14
N ASN A 825 -5.40 16.56 7.32
CA ASN A 825 -6.81 16.51 7.67
C ASN A 825 -7.58 15.71 6.62
N ASP A 826 -8.37 14.72 7.07
CA ASP A 826 -9.17 13.82 6.25
C ASP A 826 -8.35 12.92 5.29
N TYR A 827 -7.02 12.87 5.38
CA TYR A 827 -6.17 12.06 4.49
C TYR A 827 -6.56 10.58 4.49
N ALA A 828 -6.92 10.03 5.66
CA ALA A 828 -7.35 8.64 5.80
C ALA A 828 -8.81 8.51 6.23
N ALA A 829 -9.65 9.41 5.73
CA ALA A 829 -11.09 9.38 5.95
C ALA A 829 -11.73 8.02 5.59
N LYS A 830 -12.81 7.67 6.28
CA LYS A 830 -13.53 6.40 6.14
C LYS A 830 -15.01 6.63 5.96
N ALA A 831 -15.73 5.70 5.33
CA ALA A 831 -17.17 5.76 5.23
C ALA A 831 -17.79 4.78 6.23
N TRP A 832 -17.72 5.13 7.52
CA TRP A 832 -18.21 4.29 8.61
C TRP A 832 -19.38 4.95 9.35
N SER A 833 -20.37 4.16 9.74
CA SER A 833 -21.39 4.56 10.71
C SER A 833 -20.73 4.97 12.03
N GLY A 834 -21.36 5.93 12.70
CA GLY A 834 -20.85 6.63 13.85
C GLY A 834 -19.86 7.73 13.47
N LEU A 835 -18.92 7.48 12.56
CA LEU A 835 -18.04 8.52 12.01
C LEU A 835 -18.80 9.50 11.12
N VAL A 836 -19.69 9.00 10.25
CA VAL A 836 -20.57 9.84 9.40
C VAL A 836 -21.52 10.66 10.26
N GLY A 837 -22.25 10.02 11.17
CA GLY A 837 -23.31 10.62 11.99
C GLY A 837 -22.82 11.55 13.09
N SER A 838 -21.61 11.33 13.63
CA SER A 838 -21.07 12.18 14.72
C SER A 838 -19.99 13.18 14.26
N TYR A 839 -19.03 12.78 13.41
CA TYR A 839 -17.93 13.65 13.00
C TYR A 839 -18.28 14.45 11.74
N TYR A 840 -18.55 13.77 10.61
CA TYR A 840 -18.82 14.48 9.35
C TYR A 840 -20.11 15.31 9.44
N ALA A 841 -21.22 14.71 9.87
CA ALA A 841 -22.48 15.44 10.06
C ALA A 841 -22.36 16.59 11.08
N GLY A 842 -21.49 16.47 12.10
CA GLY A 842 -21.17 17.57 13.01
C GLY A 842 -20.52 18.75 12.30
N ARG A 843 -19.48 18.51 11.47
CA ARG A 843 -18.85 19.55 10.64
C ARG A 843 -19.82 20.19 9.66
N TRP A 844 -20.60 19.39 8.94
CA TRP A 844 -21.61 19.88 8.00
C TRP A 844 -22.73 20.66 8.69
N SER A 845 -23.11 20.30 9.92
CA SER A 845 -24.09 21.06 10.71
C SER A 845 -23.58 22.44 11.09
N LEU A 846 -22.30 22.57 11.46
CA LEU A 846 -21.67 23.88 11.70
C LEU A 846 -21.65 24.75 10.43
N PHE A 847 -21.32 24.16 9.29
CA PHE A 847 -21.33 24.84 7.99
C PHE A 847 -22.73 25.32 7.60
N VAL A 848 -23.73 24.41 7.59
CA VAL A 848 -25.13 24.73 7.28
C VAL A 848 -25.67 25.82 8.21
N LYS A 849 -25.38 25.74 9.52
CA LYS A 849 -25.80 26.74 10.50
C LYS A 849 -25.21 28.12 10.20
N GLU A 850 -23.93 28.19 9.82
CA GLU A 850 -23.29 29.45 9.46
C GLU A 850 -23.85 30.02 8.15
N LEU A 851 -24.02 29.20 7.10
CA LEU A 851 -24.63 29.66 5.84
C LEU A 851 -26.06 30.16 6.04
N ALA A 852 -26.88 29.44 6.81
CA ALA A 852 -28.24 29.87 7.13
C ALA A 852 -28.26 31.17 7.96
N THR A 853 -27.36 31.30 8.95
CA THR A 853 -27.22 32.52 9.76
C THR A 853 -26.76 33.72 8.91
N ALA A 854 -25.79 33.50 8.02
CA ALA A 854 -25.28 34.51 7.11
C ALA A 854 -26.36 34.98 6.12
N SER A 855 -27.11 34.02 5.55
CA SER A 855 -28.27 34.26 4.68
C SER A 855 -29.36 35.08 5.38
N LEU A 856 -29.81 34.69 6.57
CA LEU A 856 -30.83 35.41 7.35
C LEU A 856 -30.39 36.83 7.72
N ARG A 857 -29.09 37.02 8.01
CA ARG A 857 -28.50 38.33 8.35
C ARG A 857 -28.03 39.13 7.12
N ARG A 858 -28.27 38.64 5.89
CA ARG A 858 -27.81 39.24 4.62
C ARG A 858 -26.32 39.63 4.63
N ARG A 859 -25.47 38.76 5.17
CA ARG A 859 -24.01 38.93 5.21
C ARG A 859 -23.30 37.77 4.51
N LYS A 860 -22.02 37.98 4.16
CA LYS A 860 -21.13 36.87 3.81
C LYS A 860 -20.89 35.98 5.03
N ALA A 861 -20.63 34.70 4.79
CA ALA A 861 -20.24 33.73 5.81
C ALA A 861 -18.89 34.14 6.43
N ASP A 862 -18.74 33.97 7.74
CA ASP A 862 -17.46 34.21 8.43
C ASP A 862 -16.64 32.92 8.38
N GLU A 863 -15.93 32.74 7.26
CA GLU A 863 -15.09 31.56 7.04
C GLU A 863 -13.99 31.40 8.10
N LYS A 864 -13.51 32.50 8.70
CA LYS A 864 -12.49 32.47 9.75
C LYS A 864 -13.07 31.99 11.08
N ALA A 865 -14.25 32.50 11.47
CA ALA A 865 -14.96 32.02 12.66
C ALA A 865 -15.41 30.56 12.48
N LEU A 866 -15.89 30.18 11.29
CA LEU A 866 -16.24 28.81 10.95
C LEU A 866 -15.03 27.87 11.02
N ALA A 867 -13.89 28.23 10.40
CA ALA A 867 -12.68 27.42 10.46
C ALA A 867 -12.19 27.21 11.91
N LYS A 868 -12.30 28.24 12.76
CA LYS A 868 -12.03 28.13 14.20
C LYS A 868 -13.04 27.19 14.88
N ALA A 869 -14.33 27.31 14.59
CA ALA A 869 -15.37 26.45 15.16
C ALA A 869 -15.19 24.98 14.77
N LEU A 870 -14.88 24.71 13.49
CA LEU A 870 -14.55 23.38 12.99
C LEU A 870 -13.33 22.80 13.71
N ARG A 871 -12.21 23.54 13.80
CA ARG A 871 -11.00 23.05 14.49
C ARG A 871 -11.25 22.74 15.98
N MET A 872 -12.06 23.55 16.67
CA MET A 872 -12.44 23.29 18.07
C MET A 872 -13.33 22.04 18.19
N PHE A 873 -14.30 21.87 17.29
CA PHE A 873 -15.16 20.69 17.24
C PHE A 873 -14.35 19.41 16.97
N GLU A 874 -13.45 19.45 15.98
CA GLU A 874 -12.62 18.31 15.58
C GLU A 874 -11.68 17.87 16.72
N ALA A 875 -11.01 18.83 17.37
CA ALA A 875 -10.15 18.59 18.53
C ALA A 875 -10.90 17.97 19.71
N HIS A 876 -12.13 18.44 19.95
CA HIS A 876 -13.00 17.90 21.00
C HIS A 876 -13.46 16.47 20.68
N TRP A 877 -13.87 16.23 19.43
CA TRP A 877 -14.37 14.93 18.99
C TRP A 877 -13.30 13.82 19.10
N GLN A 878 -12.03 14.11 18.76
CA GLN A 878 -10.92 13.15 18.95
C GLN A 878 -10.81 12.67 20.41
N GLY A 879 -11.10 13.53 21.38
CA GLY A 879 -11.07 13.22 22.81
C GLY A 879 -12.28 12.44 23.33
N GLY A 880 -13.39 12.43 22.57
CA GLY A 880 -14.67 11.84 22.99
C GLY A 880 -14.80 10.33 22.75
N SER A 881 -16.05 9.86 22.64
CA SER A 881 -16.40 8.47 22.32
C SER A 881 -17.76 8.37 21.60
N THR A 882 -18.17 9.42 20.90
CA THR A 882 -19.45 9.51 20.19
C THR A 882 -19.36 8.78 18.85
N GLY A 883 -20.40 8.04 18.46
CA GLY A 883 -20.39 7.30 17.19
C GLY A 883 -19.55 6.01 17.26
N GLU A 884 -19.43 5.39 18.44
CA GLU A 884 -18.67 4.15 18.64
C GLU A 884 -19.57 2.93 18.89
N GLU A 885 -20.85 3.06 18.56
CA GLU A 885 -21.82 1.99 18.53
C GLU A 885 -21.42 0.90 17.52
N GLY A 886 -21.82 -0.34 17.81
CA GLY A 886 -21.68 -1.46 16.86
C GLY A 886 -22.74 -1.43 15.77
N ALA A 887 -22.67 -2.40 14.85
CA ALA A 887 -23.70 -2.54 13.82
C ALA A 887 -25.09 -2.77 14.41
N SER A 888 -26.08 -2.12 13.80
CA SER A 888 -27.49 -2.28 14.10
C SER A 888 -28.05 -3.51 13.39
N LYS A 889 -29.01 -4.20 14.03
CA LYS A 889 -29.77 -5.29 13.40
C LYS A 889 -30.84 -4.69 12.48
N ILE A 890 -30.46 -4.42 11.23
CA ILE A 890 -31.34 -3.84 10.20
C ILE A 890 -31.73 -4.92 9.19
N ASP A 891 -33.02 -5.00 8.85
CA ASP A 891 -33.48 -5.78 7.71
C ASP A 891 -33.16 -5.01 6.41
N LEU A 892 -32.26 -5.56 5.59
CA LEU A 892 -31.78 -4.88 4.38
C LEU A 892 -32.87 -4.70 3.31
N ARG A 893 -33.90 -5.54 3.31
CA ARG A 893 -35.05 -5.36 2.41
C ARG A 893 -35.82 -4.10 2.79
N SER A 894 -36.25 -4.01 4.05
CA SER A 894 -36.94 -2.83 4.61
C SER A 894 -36.11 -1.55 4.46
N LEU A 895 -34.78 -1.64 4.61
CA LEU A 895 -33.86 -0.53 4.34
C LEU A 895 -33.92 -0.09 2.88
N GLY A 896 -33.89 -1.01 1.92
CA GLY A 896 -34.03 -0.68 0.49
C GLY A 896 -35.38 -0.05 0.14
N ASP A 897 -36.46 -0.54 0.75
CA ASP A 897 -37.81 0.04 0.63
C ASP A 897 -37.88 1.46 1.24
N GLU A 898 -37.22 1.71 2.38
CA GLU A 898 -37.06 3.07 2.94
C GLU A 898 -36.29 3.98 1.97
N LEU A 899 -35.17 3.51 1.42
CA LEU A 899 -34.32 4.30 0.52
C LEU A 899 -35.09 4.78 -0.71
N MET A 900 -35.88 3.90 -1.36
CA MET A 900 -36.74 4.29 -2.49
C MET A 900 -37.84 5.26 -2.09
N THR A 901 -38.45 5.07 -0.92
CA THR A 901 -39.56 5.92 -0.42
C THR A 901 -39.08 7.31 -0.04
N ARG A 902 -37.92 7.40 0.64
CA ARG A 902 -37.37 8.63 1.23
C ARG A 902 -36.55 9.44 0.23
N TRP A 903 -35.92 8.78 -0.75
CA TRP A 903 -35.03 9.38 -1.74
C TRP A 903 -35.31 8.87 -3.16
N PRO A 904 -36.54 9.04 -3.72
CA PRO A 904 -36.92 8.49 -5.01
C PRO A 904 -36.12 9.05 -6.20
N ASP A 905 -35.47 10.20 -6.06
CA ASP A 905 -34.55 10.77 -7.07
C ASP A 905 -33.13 10.17 -7.00
N VAL A 906 -32.79 9.50 -5.90
CA VAL A 906 -31.51 8.82 -5.68
C VAL A 906 -31.64 7.31 -5.89
N PHE A 907 -32.76 6.74 -5.47
CA PHE A 907 -33.12 5.33 -5.57
C PHE A 907 -34.45 5.19 -6.31
N PRO A 908 -34.46 5.27 -7.65
CA PRO A 908 -35.69 5.27 -8.42
C PRO A 908 -36.39 3.91 -8.37
N ALA A 909 -37.62 3.93 -7.86
CA ALA A 909 -38.58 2.83 -7.97
C ALA A 909 -38.83 2.45 -9.45
N ASP A 910 -39.54 1.35 -9.69
CA ASP A 910 -40.12 1.12 -11.02
C ASP A 910 -41.36 2.01 -11.22
N PRO A 911 -41.54 2.61 -12.42
CA PRO A 911 -42.77 3.31 -12.79
C PRO A 911 -43.95 2.34 -13.00
#